data_AF-A0A0F9KE54-F1
#
_entry.id   AF-A0A0F9KE54-F1
#
_cell.length_a   1.000
_cell.length_b   1.000
_cell.length_c   1.000
_cell.angle_alpha   90.00
_cell.angle_beta   90.00
_cell.angle_gamma   90.00
#
_symmetry.space_group_name_H-M   'P 1'
#
loop_
_entity.id
_entity.type
_entity.pdbx_description
1 polymer ?
#
loop_
_entity_poly.entity_id
_entity_poly.type
_entity_poly.pdbx_seq_one_letter_code
_entity_poly.pdbx_strand_id
1 'polypeptide(L)'
;MADEGIDFEQIIEWHDFCRTKDLKYDRVVDTPDTTLRDVLTEVAAAGRASPRHDGIKWGVTIDRPQELVIDHINPRNSSDFTVTRSYFEPPHGIRVKFTDASNNYEQAQRLIRWPGHVGEMTLTEQMEMLYKTDAAEVYRETVRRMYEALYRPDIYQAMQDGPARVATRGDLVMLSHHVIDTVQVTGRVMAVQGSLIELDEIVTIEDGVQYAIRFRKFADTEVFEDPDTIGSSIVSLVSGVAGETRLLTLSNGGQVPQRGDLVHFGPSSQDSLPLIVSGVEAAEESANVVRMIDAAPIIDELVDALEIPAWSGRVGAEIDENFLLPSAPRFSSIVSGTAATGNANIIEYRIEPGSSTVAAVSYEIDHRLSGVATWSTTTIPAANGGGEIAVYAAGDVVVLRVRASSATGSSGPYSTLVSFMVGANDVGIPIAIAEASISVSPVLGGMMVSFATSNDLNTAAVQIYRSRSEILDRETDASGVPVAVDANRSYSIPIGDATRVNVIEGTSWTLGAGWSVSGSGVVHSGGDESSASLPIMTEAGKYYRLAFTVSGASAGNLTPRLSGGSLRAGSTISTDARHLDRLQAVTGNTVLEWLASTNFVGTLSDPAVFVETAACLEQGVHYVWLESRNEDDVAGPTSGPFEVLIV
;
A
#
# COMPACT_ATOMS: atom_id res chain seq x y z
N MET A 1 -21.02 61.48 -21.23
CA MET A 1 -20.41 61.14 -22.54
C MET A 1 -21.54 60.69 -23.43
N ALA A 2 -21.51 61.04 -24.73
CA ALA A 2 -22.43 60.43 -25.69
C ALA A 2 -21.99 58.99 -25.97
N ASP A 3 -22.93 58.09 -26.28
CA ASP A 3 -22.68 56.67 -26.53
C ASP A 3 -21.62 56.44 -27.63
N GLU A 4 -21.46 57.38 -28.56
CA GLU A 4 -20.46 57.35 -29.63
C GLU A 4 -19.00 57.40 -29.15
N GLY A 5 -18.75 57.90 -27.94
CA GLY A 5 -17.42 58.00 -27.33
C GLY A 5 -16.97 56.75 -26.57
N ILE A 6 -17.75 55.67 -26.61
CA ILE A 6 -17.48 54.41 -25.91
C ILE A 6 -17.34 53.29 -26.95
N ASP A 7 -16.31 52.47 -26.79
CA ASP A 7 -16.14 51.24 -27.54
C ASP A 7 -16.91 50.10 -26.85
N PHE A 8 -18.20 49.98 -27.19
CA PHE A 8 -19.06 48.95 -26.62
C PHE A 8 -18.64 47.53 -26.99
N GLU A 9 -18.02 47.32 -28.15
CA GLU A 9 -17.62 45.99 -28.60
C GLU A 9 -16.51 45.43 -27.70
N GLN A 10 -15.47 46.22 -27.42
CA GLN A 10 -14.44 45.82 -26.45
C GLN A 10 -14.98 45.58 -25.04
N ILE A 11 -15.96 46.38 -24.60
CA ILE A 11 -16.54 46.20 -23.26
C ILE A 11 -17.39 44.92 -23.20
N ILE A 12 -18.13 44.58 -24.26
CA ILE A 12 -18.89 43.33 -24.34
C ILE A 12 -17.94 42.13 -24.33
N GLU A 13 -16.84 42.20 -25.10
CA GLU A 13 -15.81 41.17 -25.11
C GLU A 13 -15.19 40.98 -23.71
N TRP A 14 -14.88 42.08 -23.03
CA TRP A 14 -14.37 42.03 -21.66
C TRP A 14 -15.38 41.45 -20.68
N HIS A 15 -16.65 41.80 -20.81
CA HIS A 15 -17.73 41.20 -20.01
C HIS A 15 -17.81 39.68 -20.22
N ASP A 16 -17.73 39.20 -21.45
CA ASP A 16 -17.73 37.77 -21.74
C ASP A 16 -16.47 37.05 -21.23
N PHE A 17 -15.32 37.72 -21.27
CA PHE A 17 -14.10 37.23 -20.66
C PHE A 17 -14.25 37.08 -19.14
N CYS A 18 -14.75 38.11 -18.45
CA CYS A 18 -15.00 38.07 -17.01
C CYS A 18 -16.00 36.97 -16.63
N ARG A 19 -17.08 36.82 -17.42
CA ARG A 19 -18.09 35.76 -17.23
C ARG A 19 -17.50 34.36 -17.38
N THR A 20 -16.63 34.16 -18.36
CA THR A 20 -15.99 32.86 -18.63
C THR A 20 -14.97 32.50 -17.55
N LYS A 21 -14.23 33.50 -17.06
CA LYS A 21 -13.21 33.34 -16.01
C LYS A 21 -13.76 33.51 -14.58
N ASP A 22 -15.07 33.69 -14.42
CA ASP A 22 -15.77 33.95 -13.14
C ASP A 22 -15.10 35.06 -12.29
N LEU A 23 -14.75 36.18 -12.95
CA LEU A 23 -14.14 37.34 -12.30
C LEU A 23 -15.22 38.33 -11.82
N LYS A 24 -15.15 38.72 -10.55
CA LYS A 24 -16.15 39.54 -9.85
C LYS A 24 -15.51 40.77 -9.19
N TYR A 25 -16.37 41.75 -8.92
CA TYR A 25 -16.04 42.96 -8.20
C TYR A 25 -17.18 43.31 -7.25
N ASP A 26 -16.94 43.16 -5.95
CA ASP A 26 -17.98 43.18 -4.91
C ASP A 26 -17.81 44.34 -3.92
N ARG A 27 -17.06 45.38 -4.28
CA ARG A 27 -16.85 46.54 -3.41
C ARG A 27 -18.17 47.29 -3.19
N VAL A 28 -18.50 47.56 -1.93
CA VAL A 28 -19.50 48.57 -1.58
C VAL A 28 -18.90 49.97 -1.78
N VAL A 29 -19.48 50.74 -2.68
CA VAL A 29 -19.10 52.14 -2.93
C VAL A 29 -20.07 53.04 -2.16
N ASP A 30 -19.72 53.37 -0.91
CA ASP A 30 -20.53 54.22 -0.01
C ASP A 30 -19.89 55.60 0.24
N THR A 31 -18.63 55.77 -0.15
CA THR A 31 -17.80 56.91 0.24
C THR A 31 -17.79 57.98 -0.86
N PRO A 32 -18.17 59.24 -0.56
CA PRO A 32 -18.29 60.30 -1.55
C PRO A 32 -16.95 60.85 -2.08
N ASP A 33 -15.82 60.45 -1.48
CA ASP A 33 -14.48 60.95 -1.85
C ASP A 33 -13.82 60.16 -2.99
N THR A 34 -14.42 59.06 -3.46
CA THR A 34 -13.86 58.22 -4.53
C THR A 34 -14.23 58.78 -5.90
N THR A 35 -13.25 59.04 -6.77
CA THR A 35 -13.54 59.53 -8.13
C THR A 35 -14.05 58.40 -9.01
N LEU A 36 -14.89 58.73 -10.01
CA LEU A 36 -15.37 57.76 -10.99
C LEU A 36 -14.22 57.02 -11.70
N ARG A 37 -13.11 57.72 -11.97
CA ARG A 37 -11.95 57.14 -12.64
C ARG A 37 -11.25 56.08 -11.79
N ASP A 38 -11.16 56.32 -10.48
CA ASP A 38 -10.55 55.36 -9.55
C ASP A 38 -11.41 54.10 -9.48
N VAL A 39 -12.73 54.25 -9.33
CA VAL A 39 -13.67 53.12 -9.33
C VAL A 39 -13.60 52.34 -10.64
N LEU A 40 -13.58 53.00 -11.80
CA LEU A 40 -13.46 52.30 -13.09
C LEU A 40 -12.12 51.58 -13.23
N THR A 41 -11.04 52.13 -12.67
CA THR A 41 -9.72 51.49 -12.69
C THR A 41 -9.71 50.25 -11.79
N GLU A 42 -10.36 50.32 -10.62
CA GLU A 42 -10.51 49.18 -9.72
C GLU A 42 -11.37 48.06 -10.34
N VAL A 43 -12.51 48.41 -10.94
CA VAL A 43 -13.41 47.45 -11.61
C VAL A 43 -12.68 46.78 -12.79
N ALA A 44 -11.97 47.57 -13.60
CA ALA A 44 -11.17 47.04 -14.70
C ALA A 44 -10.08 46.08 -14.17
N ALA A 45 -9.35 46.48 -13.13
CA ALA A 45 -8.29 45.66 -12.55
C ALA A 45 -8.81 44.33 -11.98
N ALA A 46 -10.00 44.32 -11.37
CA ALA A 46 -10.63 43.10 -10.87
C ALA A 46 -10.93 42.09 -12.00
N GLY A 47 -11.25 42.60 -13.20
CA GLY A 47 -11.46 41.83 -14.43
C GLY A 47 -10.20 41.66 -15.29
N ARG A 48 -8.99 41.78 -14.71
CA ARG A 48 -7.69 41.68 -15.41
C ARG A 48 -7.55 42.64 -16.59
N ALA A 49 -8.17 43.81 -16.50
CA ALA A 49 -8.14 44.83 -17.52
C ALA A 49 -7.66 46.19 -16.99
N SER A 50 -7.30 47.08 -17.90
CA SER A 50 -7.05 48.48 -17.56
C SER A 50 -7.83 49.42 -18.50
N PRO A 51 -8.38 50.55 -18.00
CA PRO A 51 -9.08 51.49 -18.86
C PRO A 51 -8.12 52.10 -19.89
N ARG A 52 -8.51 52.12 -21.16
CA ARG A 52 -7.76 52.75 -22.25
C ARG A 52 -8.59 53.83 -22.95
N HIS A 53 -7.91 54.84 -23.48
CA HIS A 53 -8.52 55.84 -24.34
C HIS A 53 -7.74 55.94 -25.64
N ASP A 54 -8.40 55.67 -26.76
CA ASP A 54 -7.79 55.61 -28.09
C ASP A 54 -7.73 56.99 -28.77
N GLY A 55 -7.77 58.06 -27.98
CA GLY A 55 -7.91 59.44 -28.48
C GLY A 55 -9.32 59.82 -28.92
N ILE A 56 -10.14 58.86 -29.35
CA ILE A 56 -11.54 59.08 -29.80
C ILE A 56 -12.55 58.35 -28.89
N LYS A 57 -12.27 57.10 -28.52
CA LYS A 57 -13.18 56.25 -27.74
C LYS A 57 -12.52 55.73 -26.46
N TRP A 58 -13.34 55.55 -25.44
CA TRP A 58 -12.97 54.82 -24.22
C TRP A 58 -13.23 53.33 -24.40
N GLY A 59 -12.24 52.51 -24.05
CA GLY A 59 -12.31 51.05 -24.07
C GLY A 59 -11.53 50.44 -22.91
N VAL A 60 -11.27 49.13 -22.99
CA VAL A 60 -10.52 48.38 -21.97
C VAL A 60 -9.44 47.52 -22.62
N THR A 61 -8.29 47.44 -21.97
CA THR A 61 -7.18 46.56 -22.38
C THR A 61 -7.16 45.35 -21.46
N ILE A 62 -7.41 44.16 -22.00
CA ILE A 62 -7.46 42.90 -21.24
C ILE A 62 -6.10 42.21 -21.28
N ASP A 63 -5.56 41.81 -20.11
CA ASP A 63 -4.36 40.96 -20.04
C ASP A 63 -4.74 39.50 -20.28
N ARG A 64 -4.61 39.08 -21.54
CA ARG A 64 -4.86 37.71 -22.01
C ARG A 64 -3.81 37.30 -23.06
N PRO A 65 -3.61 35.99 -23.28
CA PRO A 65 -2.84 35.52 -24.42
C PRO A 65 -3.45 36.04 -25.73
N GLN A 66 -2.62 36.60 -26.60
CA GLN A 66 -3.01 37.11 -27.92
C GLN A 66 -2.27 36.31 -29.00
N GLU A 67 -2.93 36.05 -30.13
CA GLU A 67 -2.30 35.42 -31.30
C GLU A 67 -1.80 36.46 -32.31
N LEU A 68 -2.48 37.61 -32.38
CA LEU A 68 -2.15 38.68 -33.31
C LEU A 68 -0.94 39.47 -32.81
N VAL A 69 0.15 39.44 -33.58
CA VAL A 69 1.35 40.25 -33.34
C VAL A 69 1.22 41.57 -34.07
N ILE A 70 1.24 42.67 -33.31
CA ILE A 70 0.96 44.02 -33.83
C ILE A 70 2.24 44.76 -34.26
N ASP A 71 3.39 44.48 -33.66
CA ASP A 71 4.66 45.09 -34.10
C ASP A 71 5.88 44.20 -33.80
N HIS A 72 6.98 44.44 -34.52
CA HIS A 72 8.28 43.80 -34.32
C HIS A 72 9.28 44.88 -33.90
N ILE A 73 9.95 44.71 -32.77
CA ILE A 73 10.94 45.66 -32.24
C ILE A 73 12.32 45.03 -32.35
N ASN A 74 13.29 45.82 -32.82
CA ASN A 74 14.66 45.38 -33.07
C ASN A 74 15.66 46.55 -33.04
N PRO A 75 16.98 46.29 -32.99
CA PRO A 75 18.01 47.33 -32.99
C PRO A 75 17.98 48.29 -34.18
N ARG A 76 17.23 47.98 -35.26
CA ARG A 76 17.16 48.81 -36.47
C ARG A 76 15.98 49.77 -36.46
N ASN A 77 14.96 49.51 -35.63
CA ASN A 77 13.79 50.38 -35.48
C ASN A 77 13.65 50.96 -34.07
N SER A 78 14.58 50.63 -33.16
CA SER A 78 14.61 51.14 -31.80
C SER A 78 16.04 51.40 -31.31
N SER A 79 16.18 52.34 -30.39
CA SER A 79 17.42 52.72 -29.70
C SER A 79 17.26 52.63 -28.17
N ASP A 80 18.35 52.82 -27.43
CA ASP A 80 18.39 52.90 -25.96
C ASP A 80 17.70 51.72 -25.23
N PHE A 81 17.93 50.52 -25.74
CA PHE A 81 17.38 49.30 -25.18
C PHE A 81 17.94 49.01 -23.77
N THR A 82 17.05 48.85 -22.80
CA THR A 82 17.38 48.55 -21.40
C THR A 82 16.53 47.40 -20.89
N VAL A 83 17.15 46.48 -20.15
CA VAL A 83 16.47 45.38 -19.45
C VAL A 83 16.68 45.54 -17.95
N THR A 84 15.58 45.58 -17.20
CA THR A 84 15.61 45.59 -15.73
C THR A 84 15.00 44.29 -15.22
N ARG A 85 15.82 43.49 -14.52
CA ARG A 85 15.39 42.22 -13.92
C ARG A 85 15.19 42.39 -12.42
N SER A 86 14.01 42.03 -11.93
CA SER A 86 13.76 41.91 -10.49
C SER A 86 14.16 40.53 -9.99
N TYR A 87 14.99 40.49 -8.95
CA TYR A 87 15.29 39.26 -8.22
C TYR A 87 14.60 39.32 -6.87
N PHE A 88 13.78 38.31 -6.58
CA PHE A 88 13.17 38.13 -5.27
C PHE A 88 13.32 36.69 -4.83
N GLU A 89 13.32 36.47 -3.52
CA GLU A 89 13.26 35.14 -2.93
C GLU A 89 11.79 34.80 -2.67
N PRO A 90 11.22 33.77 -3.35
CA PRO A 90 9.80 33.47 -3.19
C PRO A 90 9.51 33.00 -1.76
N PRO A 91 8.51 33.56 -1.07
CA PRO A 91 8.09 33.05 0.23
C PRO A 91 7.51 31.64 0.12
N HIS A 92 7.42 30.91 1.23
CA HIS A 92 6.82 29.57 1.25
C HIS A 92 5.30 29.59 1.02
N GLY A 93 4.66 30.71 1.36
CA GLY A 93 3.26 30.98 1.11
C GLY A 93 2.89 32.45 1.35
N ILE A 94 1.73 32.85 0.84
CA ILE A 94 1.15 34.17 1.04
C ILE A 94 -0.12 34.02 1.88
N ARG A 95 -0.21 34.82 2.94
CA ARG A 95 -1.42 34.98 3.74
C ARG A 95 -2.25 36.12 3.15
N VAL A 96 -3.36 35.76 2.54
CA VAL A 96 -4.25 36.72 1.87
C VAL A 96 -5.38 37.11 2.79
N LYS A 97 -5.52 38.40 3.08
CA LYS A 97 -6.69 38.96 3.76
C LYS A 97 -7.75 39.34 2.72
N PHE A 98 -8.98 38.89 2.95
CA PHE A 98 -10.14 39.21 2.11
C PHE A 98 -11.42 39.20 2.96
N THR A 99 -12.52 39.69 2.39
CA THR A 99 -13.84 39.72 3.03
C THR A 99 -14.66 38.53 2.54
N ASP A 100 -15.09 37.62 3.40
CA ASP A 100 -15.70 36.36 2.95
C ASP A 100 -17.23 36.44 2.82
N ALA A 101 -17.75 36.28 1.60
CA ALA A 101 -19.20 36.24 1.35
C ALA A 101 -19.90 35.06 2.05
N SER A 102 -19.21 33.93 2.26
CA SER A 102 -19.76 32.75 2.93
C SER A 102 -19.87 32.91 4.45
N ASN A 103 -19.18 33.91 5.02
CA ASN A 103 -19.18 34.22 6.44
C ASN A 103 -19.63 35.66 6.72
N ASN A 104 -20.83 36.02 6.22
CA ASN A 104 -21.46 37.32 6.47
C ASN A 104 -20.54 38.54 6.20
N TYR A 105 -19.61 38.45 5.25
CA TYR A 105 -18.65 39.49 4.92
C TYR A 105 -17.74 39.89 6.09
N GLU A 106 -17.39 38.94 6.96
CA GLU A 106 -16.33 39.15 7.95
C GLU A 106 -14.93 39.04 7.31
N GLN A 107 -13.93 39.62 7.97
CA GLN A 107 -12.53 39.51 7.53
C GLN A 107 -12.02 38.08 7.73
N ALA A 108 -11.61 37.44 6.64
CA ALA A 108 -11.01 36.12 6.62
C ALA A 108 -9.55 36.17 6.14
N GLN A 109 -8.81 35.11 6.46
CA GLN A 109 -7.43 34.95 6.03
C GLN A 109 -7.26 33.59 5.37
N ARG A 110 -6.84 33.58 4.10
CA ARG A 110 -6.53 32.35 3.36
C ARG A 110 -5.02 32.23 3.20
N LEU A 111 -4.44 31.13 3.70
CA LEU A 111 -3.03 30.82 3.49
C LEU A 111 -2.87 30.06 2.17
N ILE A 112 -2.11 30.64 1.25
CA ILE A 112 -1.90 30.11 -0.10
C ILE A 112 -0.43 29.75 -0.24
N ARG A 113 -0.17 28.52 -0.65
CA ARG A 113 1.18 28.00 -0.87
C ARG A 113 1.79 28.59 -2.13
N TRP A 114 3.09 28.88 -2.12
CA TRP A 114 3.79 29.25 -3.34
C TRP A 114 3.87 28.06 -4.33
N PRO A 115 3.59 28.25 -5.64
CA PRO A 115 3.67 27.20 -6.63
C PRO A 115 5.04 26.50 -6.65
N GLY A 116 5.06 25.17 -6.54
CA GLY A 116 6.30 24.37 -6.56
C GLY A 116 7.01 24.20 -5.20
N HIS A 117 6.59 24.89 -4.15
CA HIS A 117 7.11 24.66 -2.80
C HIS A 117 6.58 23.32 -2.25
N VAL A 118 7.42 22.50 -1.58
CA VAL A 118 7.04 21.24 -0.90
C VAL A 118 7.65 21.23 0.52
N GLY A 119 6.87 20.90 1.56
CA GLY A 119 7.28 21.04 2.98
C GLY A 119 6.44 22.03 3.83
N GLU A 120 6.94 22.37 5.02
CA GLU A 120 6.28 23.26 6.00
C GLU A 120 6.41 24.76 5.61
N MET A 121 5.36 25.55 5.83
CA MET A 121 5.36 26.99 5.49
C MET A 121 5.90 27.86 6.63
N THR A 122 7.23 27.96 6.76
CA THR A 122 7.87 28.81 7.78
C THR A 122 7.94 30.31 7.42
N LEU A 123 8.15 30.66 6.14
CA LEU A 123 8.21 32.05 5.67
C LEU A 123 6.90 32.43 4.97
N THR A 124 6.11 33.31 5.57
CA THR A 124 4.85 33.78 4.99
C THR A 124 4.82 35.29 4.85
N GLU A 125 4.45 35.78 3.67
CA GLU A 125 4.18 37.21 3.44
C GLU A 125 2.68 37.51 3.50
N GLN A 126 2.33 38.74 3.84
CA GLN A 126 0.94 39.17 3.86
C GLN A 126 0.59 39.91 2.58
N MET A 127 -0.53 39.55 1.98
CA MET A 127 -1.12 40.24 0.85
C MET A 127 -2.58 40.57 1.16
N GLU A 128 -3.07 41.69 0.65
CA GLU A 128 -4.47 42.07 0.79
C GLU A 128 -5.10 42.09 -0.59
N MET A 129 -6.16 41.30 -0.77
CA MET A 129 -6.98 41.32 -1.98
C MET A 129 -8.24 42.10 -1.65
N LEU A 130 -8.21 43.39 -1.99
CA LEU A 130 -9.34 44.27 -1.81
C LEU A 130 -10.39 43.96 -2.91
N TYR A 131 -11.66 44.12 -2.55
CA TYR A 131 -12.82 44.14 -3.48
C TYR A 131 -13.29 42.80 -4.06
N LYS A 132 -12.68 41.67 -3.68
CA LYS A 132 -13.14 40.32 -4.03
C LYS A 132 -13.65 39.61 -2.78
N THR A 133 -14.83 39.00 -2.88
CA THR A 133 -15.45 38.32 -1.73
C THR A 133 -15.48 36.79 -1.83
N ASP A 134 -15.28 36.27 -3.03
CA ASP A 134 -15.23 34.83 -3.29
C ASP A 134 -13.83 34.29 -3.00
N ALA A 135 -13.74 33.32 -2.09
CA ALA A 135 -12.47 32.73 -1.70
C ALA A 135 -11.80 31.97 -2.85
N ALA A 136 -12.56 31.35 -3.76
CA ALA A 136 -12.01 30.62 -4.90
C ALA A 136 -11.34 31.59 -5.90
N GLU A 137 -12.00 32.72 -6.15
CA GLU A 137 -11.46 33.78 -6.98
C GLU A 137 -10.19 34.39 -6.37
N VAL A 138 -10.20 34.68 -5.06
CA VAL A 138 -9.03 35.16 -4.32
C VAL A 138 -7.86 34.19 -4.45
N TYR A 139 -8.11 32.89 -4.36
CA TYR A 139 -7.07 31.87 -4.53
C TYR A 139 -6.45 31.91 -5.93
N ARG A 140 -7.29 31.92 -6.97
CA ARG A 140 -6.87 31.95 -8.37
C ARG A 140 -6.04 33.21 -8.69
N GLU A 141 -6.50 34.37 -8.24
CA GLU A 141 -5.83 35.64 -8.50
C GLU A 141 -4.50 35.77 -7.74
N THR A 142 -4.42 35.25 -6.52
CA THR A 142 -3.15 35.22 -5.79
C THR A 142 -2.14 34.30 -6.48
N VAL A 143 -2.56 33.11 -6.90
CA VAL A 143 -1.67 32.18 -7.62
C VAL A 143 -1.23 32.77 -8.97
N ARG A 144 -2.14 33.45 -9.70
CA ARG A 144 -1.76 34.19 -10.92
C ARG A 144 -0.65 35.20 -10.64
N ARG A 145 -0.79 36.02 -9.59
CA ARG A 145 0.25 37.02 -9.24
C ARG A 145 1.58 36.38 -8.83
N MET A 146 1.56 35.20 -8.19
CA MET A 146 2.78 34.43 -7.92
C MET A 146 3.45 33.97 -9.22
N TYR A 147 2.66 33.53 -10.21
CA TYR A 147 3.17 33.17 -11.53
C TYR A 147 3.65 34.38 -12.35
N GLU A 148 2.99 35.53 -12.24
CA GLU A 148 3.46 36.78 -12.84
C GLU A 148 4.83 37.17 -12.28
N ALA A 149 5.05 37.05 -10.97
CA ALA A 149 6.35 37.28 -10.37
C ALA A 149 7.42 36.30 -10.88
N LEU A 150 7.05 35.03 -11.11
CA LEU A 150 7.98 33.98 -11.56
C LEU A 150 8.33 34.07 -13.05
N TYR A 151 7.33 34.31 -13.90
CA TYR A 151 7.45 34.24 -15.37
C TYR A 151 7.52 35.61 -16.06
N ARG A 152 7.24 36.72 -15.36
CA ARG A 152 7.42 38.10 -15.86
C ARG A 152 8.37 38.92 -14.95
N PRO A 153 9.60 38.44 -14.64
CA PRO A 153 10.53 39.18 -13.79
C PRO A 153 11.22 40.37 -14.49
N ASP A 154 11.20 40.37 -15.82
CA ASP A 154 11.96 41.28 -16.67
C ASP A 154 11.06 42.40 -17.23
N ILE A 155 11.54 43.64 -17.11
CA ILE A 155 10.94 44.82 -17.74
C ILE A 155 11.89 45.30 -18.84
N TYR A 156 11.39 45.32 -20.07
CA TYR A 156 12.11 45.77 -21.25
C TYR A 156 11.70 47.19 -21.60
N GLN A 157 12.67 48.03 -21.92
CA GLN A 157 12.45 49.40 -22.36
C GLN A 157 13.22 49.66 -23.64
N ALA A 158 12.57 50.29 -24.62
CA ALA A 158 13.19 50.71 -25.86
C ALA A 158 12.64 52.07 -26.31
N MET A 159 13.46 52.87 -26.98
CA MET A 159 13.04 54.12 -27.61
C MET A 159 12.77 53.86 -29.09
N GLN A 160 11.53 54.04 -29.52
CA GLN A 160 11.11 53.85 -30.91
C GLN A 160 10.92 55.23 -31.56
N ASP A 161 11.55 55.44 -32.71
CA ASP A 161 11.46 56.69 -33.47
C ASP A 161 10.21 56.69 -34.37
N GLY A 162 9.58 57.85 -34.53
CA GLY A 162 8.49 58.08 -35.47
C GLY A 162 7.13 58.47 -34.83
N PRO A 163 6.36 59.37 -35.49
CA PRO A 163 5.10 59.90 -34.97
C PRO A 163 3.89 58.96 -35.18
N ALA A 164 3.97 58.02 -36.14
CA ALA A 164 2.90 57.08 -36.45
C ALA A 164 3.30 55.70 -35.92
N ARG A 165 2.63 55.26 -34.86
CA ARG A 165 2.87 53.97 -34.23
C ARG A 165 1.64 53.08 -34.38
N VAL A 166 1.89 51.81 -34.68
CA VAL A 166 0.85 50.78 -34.83
C VAL A 166 0.58 50.08 -33.49
N ALA A 167 1.63 49.79 -32.71
CA ALA A 167 1.48 49.20 -31.38
C ALA A 167 1.05 50.23 -30.32
N THR A 168 0.12 49.83 -29.47
CA THR A 168 -0.41 50.59 -28.35
C THR A 168 -0.27 49.79 -27.05
N ARG A 169 -0.74 50.34 -25.93
CA ARG A 169 -0.69 49.67 -24.63
C ARG A 169 -1.60 48.44 -24.66
N GLY A 170 -1.06 47.27 -24.29
CA GLY A 170 -1.76 45.99 -24.31
C GLY A 170 -1.46 45.09 -25.49
N ASP A 171 -0.76 45.61 -26.49
CA ASP A 171 -0.54 44.90 -27.74
C ASP A 171 0.64 43.94 -27.64
N LEU A 172 0.50 42.78 -28.28
CA LEU A 172 1.57 41.80 -28.45
C LEU A 172 2.58 42.27 -29.51
N VAL A 173 3.84 42.32 -29.12
CA VAL A 173 4.98 42.68 -29.97
C VAL A 173 6.05 41.59 -29.92
N MET A 174 6.87 41.50 -30.95
CA MET A 174 7.99 40.55 -31.03
C MET A 174 9.31 41.29 -30.96
N LEU A 175 10.12 41.02 -29.95
CA LEU A 175 11.42 41.64 -29.75
C LEU A 175 12.53 40.71 -30.23
N SER A 176 13.45 41.24 -31.04
CA SER A 176 14.72 40.58 -31.37
C SER A 176 15.86 41.56 -31.12
N HIS A 177 16.70 41.31 -30.12
CA HIS A 177 17.82 42.18 -29.78
C HIS A 177 19.04 41.38 -29.35
N HIS A 178 20.21 41.74 -29.90
CA HIS A 178 21.50 41.10 -29.64
C HIS A 178 21.97 41.14 -28.17
N VAL A 179 21.29 41.92 -27.33
CA VAL A 179 21.56 42.04 -25.88
C VAL A 179 20.90 40.90 -25.10
N ILE A 180 19.78 40.38 -25.63
CA ILE A 180 19.06 39.25 -25.04
C ILE A 180 19.75 37.95 -25.46
N ASP A 181 19.96 37.78 -26.77
CA ASP A 181 20.63 36.61 -27.33
C ASP A 181 21.53 37.05 -28.48
N THR A 182 22.81 36.68 -28.41
CA THR A 182 23.80 36.98 -29.44
C THR A 182 23.56 36.21 -30.74
N VAL A 183 22.77 35.13 -30.71
CA VAL A 183 22.40 34.34 -31.89
C VAL A 183 21.25 35.00 -32.67
N GLN A 184 20.46 35.87 -32.02
CA GLN A 184 19.41 36.62 -32.69
C GLN A 184 20.01 37.78 -33.51
N VAL A 185 19.82 37.73 -34.82
CA VAL A 185 20.29 38.74 -35.76
C VAL A 185 19.10 39.40 -36.43
N THR A 186 19.10 40.73 -36.50
CA THR A 186 18.12 41.48 -37.28
C THR A 186 18.77 42.00 -38.55
N GLY A 187 18.22 41.60 -39.69
CA GLY A 187 18.69 42.01 -41.03
C GLY A 187 17.60 42.72 -41.82
N ARG A 188 18.01 43.43 -42.88
CA ARG A 188 17.12 43.95 -43.92
C ARG A 188 17.28 43.13 -45.20
N VAL A 189 16.16 42.80 -45.86
CA VAL A 189 16.18 42.04 -47.12
C VAL A 189 16.65 42.93 -48.27
N MET A 190 17.79 42.60 -48.88
CA MET A 190 18.39 43.36 -49.99
C MET A 190 17.86 42.91 -51.35
N ALA A 191 17.70 41.60 -51.51
CA ALA A 191 17.23 40.96 -52.73
C ALA A 191 16.49 39.66 -52.43
N VAL A 192 15.51 39.35 -53.29
CA VAL A 192 14.69 38.14 -53.21
C VAL A 192 14.70 37.48 -54.58
N GLN A 193 15.13 36.22 -54.66
CA GLN A 193 15.11 35.41 -55.88
C GLN A 193 14.45 34.06 -55.59
N GLY A 194 13.14 33.98 -55.81
CA GLY A 194 12.37 32.77 -55.46
C GLY A 194 12.36 32.56 -53.94
N SER A 195 12.91 31.43 -53.49
CA SER A 195 13.08 31.10 -52.06
C SER A 195 14.43 31.53 -51.48
N LEU A 196 15.33 32.07 -52.31
CA LEU A 196 16.63 32.59 -51.87
C LEU A 196 16.49 34.07 -51.52
N ILE A 197 16.88 34.42 -50.30
CA ILE A 197 16.93 35.80 -49.83
C ILE A 197 18.37 36.20 -49.49
N GLU A 198 18.69 37.46 -49.77
CA GLU A 198 19.95 38.07 -49.38
C GLU A 198 19.71 39.09 -48.26
N LEU A 199 20.39 38.91 -47.13
CA LEU A 199 20.38 39.84 -46.02
C LEU A 199 21.55 40.82 -46.12
N ASP A 200 21.36 42.01 -45.53
CA ASP A 200 22.42 42.98 -45.41
C ASP A 200 23.46 42.65 -44.30
N GLU A 201 23.05 41.85 -43.30
CA GLU A 201 23.85 41.36 -42.19
C GLU A 201 24.38 39.94 -42.45
N ILE A 202 25.51 39.58 -41.85
CA ILE A 202 26.03 38.21 -41.89
C ILE A 202 25.36 37.41 -40.78
N VAL A 203 24.84 36.22 -41.11
CA VAL A 203 24.28 35.29 -40.13
C VAL A 203 25.10 34.00 -40.08
N THR A 204 25.20 33.43 -38.89
CA THR A 204 25.93 32.17 -38.66
C THR A 204 24.94 31.04 -38.46
N ILE A 205 25.04 30.01 -39.31
CA ILE A 205 24.25 28.78 -39.19
C ILE A 205 25.16 27.69 -38.64
N GLU A 206 24.83 27.16 -37.47
CA GLU A 206 25.50 25.99 -36.90
C GLU A 206 24.91 24.68 -37.45
N ASP A 207 25.77 23.66 -37.57
CA ASP A 207 25.34 22.34 -38.05
C ASP A 207 24.44 21.64 -37.01
N GLY A 208 23.30 21.12 -37.47
CA GLY A 208 22.32 20.42 -36.62
C GLY A 208 21.30 21.30 -35.89
N VAL A 209 21.35 22.63 -36.03
CA VAL A 209 20.35 23.56 -35.45
C VAL A 209 19.41 24.07 -36.54
N GLN A 210 18.09 24.01 -36.30
CA GLN A 210 17.10 24.61 -37.21
C GLN A 210 16.95 26.10 -36.92
N TYR A 211 17.04 26.91 -37.97
CA TYR A 211 16.86 28.36 -37.91
C TYR A 211 15.55 28.77 -38.58
N ALA A 212 14.98 29.87 -38.14
CA ALA A 212 13.80 30.47 -38.72
C ALA A 212 13.98 31.98 -38.89
N ILE A 213 13.19 32.52 -39.81
CA ILE A 213 13.09 33.96 -40.04
C ILE A 213 11.66 34.40 -39.76
N ARG A 214 11.53 35.47 -38.99
CA ARG A 214 10.28 36.14 -38.71
C ARG A 214 10.24 37.49 -39.40
N PHE A 215 9.14 37.78 -40.09
CA PHE A 215 8.93 39.06 -40.77
C PHE A 215 7.45 39.43 -40.80
N ARG A 216 7.15 40.71 -40.97
CA ARG A 216 5.78 41.22 -41.15
C ARG A 216 5.46 41.30 -42.63
N LYS A 217 4.34 40.74 -43.03
CA LYS A 217 3.80 40.89 -44.38
C LYS A 217 2.49 41.67 -44.34
N PHE A 218 2.46 42.77 -45.06
CA PHE A 218 1.26 43.57 -45.27
C PHE A 218 0.46 42.97 -46.44
N ALA A 219 -0.87 42.89 -46.30
CA ALA A 219 -1.71 42.50 -47.43
C ALA A 219 -1.71 43.60 -48.50
N ASP A 220 -1.69 43.21 -49.78
CA ASP A 220 -1.93 44.16 -50.86
C ASP A 220 -3.40 44.58 -50.80
N THR A 221 -3.69 45.79 -50.35
CA THR A 221 -5.04 46.36 -50.35
C THR A 221 -5.41 46.89 -51.73
N GLU A 222 -6.66 46.66 -52.14
CA GLU A 222 -7.19 47.24 -53.37
C GLU A 222 -7.22 48.77 -53.28
N VAL A 223 -7.08 49.44 -54.42
CA VAL A 223 -7.19 50.90 -54.48
C VAL A 223 -8.57 51.30 -53.93
N PHE A 224 -8.60 52.21 -52.94
CA PHE A 224 -9.79 52.73 -52.20
C PHE A 224 -10.17 52.07 -50.87
N GLU A 225 -9.42 51.08 -50.37
CA GLU A 225 -9.52 50.63 -48.96
C GLU A 225 -8.36 51.17 -48.10
N ASP A 226 -8.59 51.33 -46.80
CA ASP A 226 -7.55 51.76 -45.86
C ASP A 226 -6.38 50.76 -45.88
N PRO A 227 -5.12 51.22 -46.00
CA PRO A 227 -3.98 50.31 -46.08
C PRO A 227 -3.85 49.46 -44.81
N ASP A 228 -3.50 48.18 -44.98
CA ASP A 228 -3.18 47.31 -43.86
C ASP A 228 -1.93 47.83 -43.13
N THR A 229 -2.14 48.44 -41.97
CA THR A 229 -1.07 49.02 -41.15
C THR A 229 -0.50 48.02 -40.12
N ILE A 230 -1.17 46.88 -39.89
CA ILE A 230 -0.79 45.90 -38.88
C ILE A 230 -0.05 44.72 -39.52
N GLY A 231 -0.46 44.26 -40.69
CA GLY A 231 0.15 43.11 -41.35
C GLY A 231 0.06 41.82 -40.54
N SER A 232 0.55 40.73 -41.12
CA SER A 232 0.63 39.41 -40.50
C SER A 232 2.08 39.06 -40.19
N SER A 233 2.35 38.60 -38.97
CA SER A 233 3.68 38.11 -38.58
C SER A 233 3.85 36.66 -39.04
N ILE A 234 4.75 36.41 -39.98
CA ILE A 234 5.01 35.08 -40.56
C ILE A 234 6.38 34.57 -40.10
N VAL A 235 6.44 33.30 -39.71
CA VAL A 235 7.68 32.57 -39.42
C VAL A 235 7.96 31.59 -40.56
N SER A 236 9.15 31.63 -41.13
CA SER A 236 9.59 30.73 -42.22
C SER A 236 10.90 30.05 -41.87
N LEU A 237 10.94 28.72 -42.04
CA LEU A 237 12.13 27.92 -41.76
C LEU A 237 13.23 28.15 -42.80
N VAL A 238 14.47 28.21 -42.34
CA VAL A 238 15.66 28.37 -43.18
C VAL A 238 16.38 27.03 -43.33
N SER A 239 16.66 26.69 -44.58
CA SER A 239 17.67 25.70 -44.96
C SER A 239 18.92 26.43 -45.44
N GLY A 240 20.05 26.15 -44.82
CA GLY A 240 21.34 26.70 -45.19
C GLY A 240 22.45 25.69 -45.00
N VAL A 241 23.57 25.94 -45.65
CA VAL A 241 24.82 25.23 -45.38
C VAL A 241 25.43 25.84 -44.12
N ALA A 242 25.98 25.01 -43.23
CA ALA A 242 26.64 25.50 -42.02
C ALA A 242 27.78 26.46 -42.35
N GLY A 243 27.84 27.59 -41.64
CA GLY A 243 28.82 28.66 -41.84
C GLY A 243 28.22 30.07 -41.79
N GLU A 244 29.07 31.06 -42.00
CA GLU A 244 28.69 32.47 -42.15
C GLU A 244 28.17 32.72 -43.57
N THR A 245 26.91 33.16 -43.68
CA THR A 245 26.29 33.45 -44.98
C THR A 245 25.39 34.69 -44.89
N ARG A 246 25.24 35.36 -46.03
CA ARG A 246 24.23 36.40 -46.25
C ARG A 246 23.04 35.87 -47.05
N LEU A 247 23.18 34.68 -47.61
CA LEU A 247 22.23 34.01 -48.48
C LEU A 247 21.54 32.90 -47.69
N LEU A 248 20.22 32.99 -47.60
CA LEU A 248 19.38 32.03 -46.88
C LEU A 248 18.34 31.46 -47.84
N THR A 249 18.17 30.14 -47.82
CA THR A 249 17.14 29.46 -48.63
C THR A 249 15.99 29.06 -47.73
N LEU A 250 14.79 29.56 -48.00
CA LEU A 250 13.59 29.20 -47.24
C LEU A 250 13.16 27.77 -47.58
N SER A 251 13.11 26.89 -46.58
CA SER A 251 12.97 25.42 -46.74
C SER A 251 11.54 24.90 -46.96
N ASN A 252 10.53 25.73 -46.77
CA ASN A 252 9.15 25.38 -47.07
C ASN A 252 8.54 26.52 -47.88
N GLY A 253 7.54 26.22 -48.73
CA GLY A 253 6.80 27.19 -49.54
C GLY A 253 5.97 28.20 -48.73
N GLY A 254 6.51 28.70 -47.62
CA GLY A 254 6.05 29.86 -46.88
C GLY A 254 6.14 31.11 -47.74
N GLN A 255 5.37 32.10 -47.34
CA GLN A 255 5.40 33.41 -47.99
C GLN A 255 6.80 34.00 -47.86
N VAL A 256 7.23 34.74 -48.87
CA VAL A 256 8.59 35.31 -48.95
C VAL A 256 8.51 36.79 -48.56
N PRO A 257 9.45 37.33 -47.78
CA PRO A 257 9.49 38.76 -47.48
C PRO A 257 9.72 39.58 -48.75
N GLN A 258 9.33 40.85 -48.73
CA GLN A 258 9.61 41.79 -49.81
C GLN A 258 10.99 42.45 -49.61
N ARG A 259 11.53 43.01 -50.69
CA ARG A 259 12.77 43.78 -50.64
C ARG A 259 12.57 45.00 -49.75
N GLY A 260 13.44 45.17 -48.76
CA GLY A 260 13.40 46.28 -47.80
C GLY A 260 12.76 45.92 -46.46
N ASP A 261 12.10 44.77 -46.34
CA ASP A 261 11.50 44.31 -45.09
C ASP A 261 12.57 44.01 -44.04
N LEU A 262 12.20 44.28 -42.77
CA LEU A 262 12.99 43.89 -41.61
C LEU A 262 12.66 42.45 -41.24
N VAL A 263 13.71 41.68 -40.93
CA VAL A 263 13.57 40.28 -40.58
C VAL A 263 14.36 39.96 -39.31
N HIS A 264 13.77 39.13 -38.45
CA HIS A 264 14.45 38.55 -37.30
C HIS A 264 14.92 37.15 -37.68
N PHE A 265 16.20 36.87 -37.49
CA PHE A 265 16.81 35.56 -37.69
C PHE A 265 17.24 34.99 -36.34
N GLY A 266 16.88 33.74 -36.08
CA GLY A 266 17.29 33.02 -34.88
C GLY A 266 16.95 31.53 -34.95
N PRO A 267 17.28 30.74 -33.92
CA PRO A 267 16.89 29.34 -33.83
C PRO A 267 15.36 29.21 -33.90
N SER A 268 14.83 28.15 -34.49
CA SER A 268 13.37 28.01 -34.71
C SER A 268 12.52 28.02 -33.44
N SER A 269 13.12 27.74 -32.28
CA SER A 269 12.48 27.80 -30.96
C SER A 269 12.63 29.16 -30.26
N GLN A 270 13.51 30.04 -30.73
CA GLN A 270 13.88 31.31 -30.09
C GLN A 270 14.15 32.40 -31.16
N ASP A 271 13.31 32.47 -32.19
CA ASP A 271 13.43 33.43 -33.28
C ASP A 271 13.18 34.88 -32.83
N SER A 272 12.24 35.07 -31.91
CA SER A 272 11.90 36.35 -31.30
C SER A 272 11.22 36.15 -29.95
N LEU A 273 11.38 37.12 -29.05
CA LEU A 273 10.75 37.10 -27.72
C LEU A 273 9.37 37.78 -27.78
N PRO A 274 8.27 37.07 -27.44
CA PRO A 274 6.93 37.66 -27.37
C PRO A 274 6.76 38.54 -26.11
N LEU A 275 6.49 39.82 -26.31
CA LEU A 275 6.30 40.80 -25.24
C LEU A 275 4.96 41.53 -25.37
N ILE A 276 4.39 41.98 -24.25
CA ILE A 276 3.21 42.84 -24.19
C ILE A 276 3.63 44.26 -23.83
N VAL A 277 3.11 45.26 -24.53
CA VAL A 277 3.37 46.68 -24.23
C VAL A 277 2.62 47.08 -22.96
N SER A 278 3.35 47.34 -21.87
CA SER A 278 2.79 47.75 -20.58
C SER A 278 2.50 49.25 -20.50
N GLY A 279 3.32 50.06 -21.17
CA GLY A 279 3.23 51.51 -21.13
C GLY A 279 3.95 52.18 -22.30
N VAL A 280 3.49 53.38 -22.63
CA VAL A 280 4.03 54.19 -23.71
C VAL A 280 4.12 55.62 -23.21
N GLU A 281 5.31 56.18 -23.24
CA GLU A 281 5.58 57.55 -22.83
C GLU A 281 6.16 58.30 -24.03
N ALA A 282 5.59 59.46 -24.36
CA ALA A 282 6.15 60.32 -25.40
C ALA A 282 7.47 60.93 -24.91
N ALA A 283 8.52 60.82 -25.72
CA ALA A 283 9.82 61.42 -25.48
C ALA A 283 10.00 62.70 -26.32
N GLU A 284 11.17 63.32 -26.19
CA GLU A 284 11.56 64.43 -27.07
C GLU A 284 11.84 63.92 -28.50
N GLU A 285 11.92 64.85 -29.46
CA GLU A 285 12.27 64.56 -30.87
C GLU A 285 11.32 63.64 -31.64
N SER A 286 10.06 63.50 -31.23
CA SER A 286 9.06 62.61 -31.86
C SER A 286 9.33 61.11 -31.68
N ALA A 287 10.11 60.75 -30.66
CA ALA A 287 10.31 59.37 -30.25
C ALA A 287 9.38 58.99 -29.08
N ASN A 288 9.20 57.70 -28.87
CA ASN A 288 8.38 57.15 -27.78
C ASN A 288 9.17 56.10 -27.01
N VAL A 289 9.11 56.20 -25.68
CA VAL A 289 9.62 55.15 -24.79
C VAL A 289 8.54 54.10 -24.64
N VAL A 290 8.83 52.91 -25.15
CA VAL A 290 7.97 51.73 -25.05
C VAL A 290 8.47 50.87 -23.91
N ARG A 291 7.62 50.63 -22.91
CA ARG A 291 7.86 49.65 -21.85
C ARG A 291 7.09 48.38 -22.15
N MET A 292 7.77 47.25 -22.00
CA MET A 292 7.26 45.94 -22.38
C MET A 292 7.56 44.93 -21.27
N ILE A 293 6.70 43.93 -21.17
CA ILE A 293 6.80 42.81 -20.23
C ILE A 293 6.64 41.49 -20.99
N ASP A 294 7.12 40.39 -20.46
CA ASP A 294 6.95 39.08 -21.10
C ASP A 294 5.47 38.71 -21.25
N ALA A 295 5.07 38.26 -22.44
CA ALA A 295 3.68 37.84 -22.68
C ALA A 295 3.30 36.64 -21.81
N ALA A 296 4.22 35.68 -21.67
CA ALA A 296 4.14 34.52 -20.78
C ALA A 296 2.75 33.81 -20.76
N PRO A 297 2.27 33.25 -21.90
CA PRO A 297 0.96 32.60 -21.98
C PRO A 297 0.81 31.39 -21.03
N ILE A 298 1.93 30.80 -20.61
CA ILE A 298 1.97 29.70 -19.64
C ILE A 298 1.35 30.05 -18.28
N ILE A 299 1.29 31.34 -17.91
CA ILE A 299 0.64 31.78 -16.68
C ILE A 299 -0.85 31.42 -16.73
N ASP A 300 -1.54 31.76 -17.82
CA ASP A 300 -2.96 31.47 -17.96
C ASP A 300 -3.22 29.96 -18.05
N GLU A 301 -2.37 29.21 -18.74
CA GLU A 301 -2.47 27.73 -18.80
C GLU A 301 -2.36 27.08 -17.42
N LEU A 302 -1.38 27.51 -16.61
CA LEU A 302 -1.18 26.98 -15.26
C LEU A 302 -2.28 27.41 -14.28
N VAL A 303 -2.85 28.60 -14.47
CA VAL A 303 -3.95 29.11 -13.66
C VAL A 303 -5.27 28.41 -14.02
N ASP A 304 -5.50 28.09 -15.30
CA ASP A 304 -6.69 27.37 -15.74
C ASP A 304 -6.66 25.89 -15.35
N ALA A 305 -5.48 25.27 -15.33
CA ALA A 305 -5.27 23.90 -14.86
C ALA A 305 -5.29 23.76 -13.33
N LEU A 306 -5.34 24.87 -12.59
CA LEU A 306 -5.24 24.88 -11.14
C LEU A 306 -6.51 24.32 -10.48
N GLU A 307 -6.36 23.22 -9.75
CA GLU A 307 -7.40 22.72 -8.84
C GLU A 307 -7.45 23.60 -7.59
N ILE A 308 -8.53 24.35 -7.42
CA ILE A 308 -8.73 25.25 -6.29
C ILE A 308 -9.18 24.40 -5.08
N PRO A 309 -8.45 24.41 -3.95
CA PRO A 309 -8.89 23.72 -2.74
C PRO A 309 -10.22 24.27 -2.24
N ALA A 310 -11.06 23.40 -1.66
CA ALA A 310 -12.30 23.82 -1.01
C ALA A 310 -12.02 24.86 0.09
N TRP A 311 -12.96 25.77 0.30
CA TRP A 311 -12.88 26.83 1.31
C TRP A 311 -14.12 26.82 2.19
N SER A 312 -13.93 26.88 3.51
CA SER A 312 -15.00 27.14 4.49
C SER A 312 -14.77 28.47 5.19
N GLY A 313 -15.78 29.34 5.19
CA GLY A 313 -15.73 30.64 5.86
C GLY A 313 -15.90 30.59 7.39
N ARG A 314 -16.02 29.42 8.00
CA ARG A 314 -16.21 29.32 9.46
C ARG A 314 -14.96 29.82 10.19
N VAL A 315 -15.08 30.90 10.95
CA VAL A 315 -14.01 31.44 11.81
C VAL A 315 -13.91 30.62 13.09
N GLY A 316 -12.70 30.13 13.36
CA GLY A 316 -12.44 28.99 14.25
C GLY A 316 -11.89 27.84 13.41
N ALA A 317 -11.05 26.96 13.98
CA ALA A 317 -10.52 25.83 13.23
C ALA A 317 -11.66 25.18 12.44
N GLU A 318 -11.48 24.99 11.13
CA GLU A 318 -12.36 24.10 10.38
C GLU A 318 -12.46 22.82 11.23
N ILE A 319 -13.67 22.54 11.68
CA ILE A 319 -14.08 21.16 11.89
C ILE A 319 -14.11 20.66 10.45
N ASP A 320 -12.92 20.28 9.95
CA ASP A 320 -12.63 19.61 8.68
C ASP A 320 -13.82 18.68 8.37
N GLU A 321 -14.21 18.42 7.12
CA GLU A 321 -15.28 17.41 6.91
C GLU A 321 -14.86 16.04 7.52
N ASN A 322 -13.56 15.82 7.75
CA ASN A 322 -12.95 14.80 8.63
C ASN A 322 -13.34 14.81 10.12
N PHE A 323 -14.16 15.78 10.52
CA PHE A 323 -14.42 16.19 11.89
C PHE A 323 -15.95 16.24 12.09
N LEU A 324 -16.74 16.16 11.00
CA LEU A 324 -18.11 15.62 10.94
C LEU A 324 -18.13 14.12 10.62
N LEU A 325 -17.11 13.64 9.92
CA LEU A 325 -16.83 12.23 9.71
C LEU A 325 -15.94 11.72 10.86
N PRO A 326 -16.09 10.47 11.28
CA PRO A 326 -15.11 9.86 12.17
C PRO A 326 -13.77 9.76 11.42
N SER A 327 -12.66 10.14 12.07
CA SER A 327 -11.32 10.02 11.47
C SER A 327 -11.01 8.56 11.14
N ALA A 328 -10.13 8.34 10.15
CA ALA A 328 -9.71 7.01 9.73
C ALA A 328 -9.27 6.20 10.96
N PRO A 329 -9.96 5.09 11.28
CA PRO A 329 -9.56 4.25 12.38
C PRO A 329 -8.23 3.56 12.04
N ARG A 330 -7.47 3.20 13.07
CA ARG A 330 -6.23 2.43 12.91
C ARG A 330 -6.39 1.05 13.50
N PHE A 331 -5.77 0.07 12.88
CA PHE A 331 -5.59 -1.22 13.52
C PHE A 331 -4.56 -1.08 14.63
N SER A 332 -4.96 -1.29 15.88
CA SER A 332 -4.06 -1.26 17.05
C SER A 332 -3.32 -2.59 17.21
N SER A 333 -3.99 -3.69 16.88
CA SER A 333 -3.38 -5.00 16.77
C SER A 333 -4.05 -5.78 15.65
N ILE A 334 -3.25 -6.32 14.74
CA ILE A 334 -3.69 -7.35 13.81
C ILE A 334 -2.92 -8.59 14.20
N VAL A 335 -3.66 -9.59 14.63
CA VAL A 335 -3.13 -10.82 15.15
C VAL A 335 -3.79 -11.93 14.37
N SER A 336 -3.00 -12.92 13.94
CA SER A 336 -3.54 -14.09 13.27
C SER A 336 -2.71 -15.28 13.64
N GLY A 337 -3.31 -16.44 13.46
CA GLY A 337 -2.60 -17.68 13.63
C GLY A 337 -2.81 -18.28 15.00
N THR A 338 -2.38 -19.53 15.13
CA THR A 338 -2.63 -20.37 16.30
C THR A 338 -2.01 -19.83 17.57
N ALA A 339 -0.80 -19.26 17.49
CA ALA A 339 -0.08 -18.81 18.68
C ALA A 339 -0.77 -17.65 19.39
N ALA A 340 -1.57 -16.87 18.65
CA ALA A 340 -2.09 -15.60 19.14
C ALA A 340 -3.63 -15.48 19.10
N THR A 341 -4.33 -16.31 18.31
CA THR A 341 -5.82 -16.38 18.28
C THR A 341 -6.39 -17.74 18.66
N GLY A 342 -5.54 -18.76 18.87
CA GLY A 342 -5.96 -20.14 19.15
C GLY A 342 -6.47 -20.91 17.92
N ASN A 343 -6.64 -20.27 16.76
CA ASN A 343 -7.10 -20.89 15.52
C ASN A 343 -6.22 -20.47 14.32
N ALA A 344 -5.81 -21.43 13.47
CA ALA A 344 -4.89 -21.17 12.36
C ALA A 344 -5.43 -20.23 11.27
N ASN A 345 -6.76 -20.17 11.12
CA ASN A 345 -7.43 -19.50 9.99
C ASN A 345 -8.21 -18.24 10.40
N ILE A 346 -7.97 -17.72 11.62
CA ILE A 346 -8.66 -16.53 12.12
C ILE A 346 -7.67 -15.37 12.15
N ILE A 347 -8.13 -14.23 11.61
CA ILE A 347 -7.51 -12.92 11.81
C ILE A 347 -8.35 -12.21 12.85
N GLU A 348 -7.81 -12.03 14.06
CA GLU A 348 -8.38 -11.14 15.07
C GLU A 348 -7.76 -9.75 14.89
N TYR A 349 -8.62 -8.76 14.71
CA TYR A 349 -8.19 -7.39 14.55
C TYR A 349 -8.85 -6.51 15.61
N ARG A 350 -8.05 -5.66 16.25
CA ARG A 350 -8.54 -4.61 17.13
C ARG A 350 -8.41 -3.27 16.44
N ILE A 351 -9.47 -2.49 16.58
CA ILE A 351 -9.58 -1.19 15.94
C ILE A 351 -9.61 -0.15 17.04
N GLU A 352 -8.65 0.74 16.98
CA GLU A 352 -8.67 1.93 17.81
C GLU A 352 -9.34 3.06 17.02
N PRO A 353 -10.35 3.73 17.61
CA PRO A 353 -10.97 4.89 16.98
C PRO A 353 -9.90 5.97 16.72
N GLY A 354 -10.03 6.66 15.58
CA GLY A 354 -9.21 7.84 15.32
C GLY A 354 -9.45 8.92 16.38
N SER A 355 -8.50 9.81 16.58
CA SER A 355 -8.49 10.85 17.62
C SER A 355 -9.46 12.03 17.35
N SER A 356 -10.59 11.76 16.69
CA SER A 356 -11.62 12.75 16.34
C SER A 356 -12.64 12.91 17.47
N THR A 357 -13.34 14.05 17.48
CA THR A 357 -14.40 14.37 18.43
C THR A 357 -15.74 13.68 18.10
N VAL A 358 -15.86 13.03 16.94
CA VAL A 358 -17.07 12.33 16.49
C VAL A 358 -16.94 10.83 16.76
N ALA A 359 -17.85 10.31 17.59
CA ALA A 359 -17.89 8.88 17.91
C ALA A 359 -18.28 8.06 16.67
N ALA A 360 -17.42 7.12 16.29
CA ALA A 360 -17.74 6.07 15.32
C ALA A 360 -18.85 5.16 15.90
N VAL A 361 -19.85 4.81 15.09
CA VAL A 361 -20.93 3.87 15.46
C VAL A 361 -20.69 2.49 14.86
N SER A 362 -20.08 2.41 13.69
CA SER A 362 -19.63 1.15 13.09
C SER A 362 -18.31 1.31 12.34
N TYR A 363 -17.62 0.20 12.15
CA TYR A 363 -16.44 0.08 11.31
C TYR A 363 -16.75 -0.83 10.13
N GLU A 364 -16.35 -0.42 8.93
CA GLU A 364 -16.39 -1.23 7.72
C GLU A 364 -14.97 -1.65 7.35
N ILE A 365 -14.74 -2.96 7.31
CA ILE A 365 -13.45 -3.59 7.05
C ILE A 365 -13.49 -4.20 5.66
N ASP A 366 -12.69 -3.65 4.75
CA ASP A 366 -12.46 -4.23 3.44
C ASP A 366 -11.22 -5.13 3.49
N HIS A 367 -11.39 -6.37 3.05
CA HIS A 367 -10.35 -7.40 3.04
C HIS A 367 -10.27 -8.08 1.66
N ARG A 368 -9.05 -8.39 1.21
CA ARG A 368 -8.78 -9.16 -0.02
C ARG A 368 -7.44 -9.88 0.04
N LEU A 369 -7.29 -10.92 -0.79
CA LEU A 369 -5.97 -11.49 -1.09
C LEU A 369 -5.14 -10.50 -1.92
N SER A 370 -3.83 -10.46 -1.67
CA SER A 370 -2.90 -9.63 -2.42
C SER A 370 -2.92 -10.00 -3.91
N GLY A 371 -3.21 -9.02 -4.77
CA GLY A 371 -3.32 -9.20 -6.23
C GLY A 371 -4.74 -9.40 -6.78
N VAL A 372 -5.76 -9.59 -5.93
CA VAL A 372 -7.17 -9.69 -6.37
C VAL A 372 -7.80 -8.29 -6.44
N ALA A 373 -8.57 -7.96 -7.48
CA ALA A 373 -9.15 -6.60 -7.63
C ALA A 373 -10.40 -6.33 -6.77
N THR A 374 -11.13 -7.39 -6.40
CA THR A 374 -12.40 -7.30 -5.69
C THR A 374 -12.20 -7.29 -4.17
N TRP A 375 -12.91 -6.42 -3.46
CA TRP A 375 -12.90 -6.32 -2.00
C TRP A 375 -14.10 -7.03 -1.40
N SER A 376 -13.88 -7.79 -0.33
CA SER A 376 -14.93 -8.29 0.55
C SER A 376 -15.08 -7.32 1.72
N THR A 377 -16.30 -6.95 2.08
CA THR A 377 -16.57 -5.97 3.14
C THR A 377 -17.31 -6.62 4.32
N THR A 378 -16.80 -6.40 5.53
CA THR A 378 -17.46 -6.80 6.78
C THR A 378 -17.72 -5.58 7.64
N THR A 379 -18.93 -5.44 8.18
CA THR A 379 -19.32 -4.32 9.05
C THR A 379 -19.44 -4.79 10.49
N ILE A 380 -18.81 -4.10 11.44
CA ILE A 380 -18.92 -4.36 12.87
C ILE A 380 -19.38 -3.10 13.64
N PRO A 381 -20.15 -3.23 14.74
CA PRO A 381 -20.44 -2.11 15.62
C PRO A 381 -19.17 -1.59 16.30
N ALA A 382 -19.04 -0.28 16.47
CA ALA A 382 -17.85 0.33 17.10
C ALA A 382 -17.70 -0.08 18.58
N ALA A 383 -18.81 -0.45 19.24
CA ALA A 383 -18.80 -0.97 20.62
C ALA A 383 -18.02 -2.27 20.79
N ASN A 384 -17.82 -3.06 19.72
CA ASN A 384 -17.07 -4.31 19.79
C ASN A 384 -15.55 -4.08 19.86
N GLY A 385 -15.03 -2.92 19.39
CA GLY A 385 -13.60 -2.60 19.43
C GLY A 385 -12.68 -3.51 18.60
N GLY A 386 -13.24 -4.51 17.92
CA GLY A 386 -12.53 -5.52 17.14
C GLY A 386 -13.47 -6.58 16.57
N GLY A 387 -12.92 -7.47 15.75
CA GLY A 387 -13.67 -8.56 15.13
C GLY A 387 -12.76 -9.68 14.62
N GLU A 388 -13.38 -10.71 14.06
CA GLU A 388 -12.70 -11.90 13.54
C GLU A 388 -13.04 -12.08 12.06
N ILE A 389 -12.04 -12.43 11.24
CA ILE A 389 -12.20 -12.83 9.83
C ILE A 389 -11.70 -14.27 9.70
N ALA A 390 -12.61 -15.19 9.38
CA ALA A 390 -12.33 -16.63 9.24
C ALA A 390 -12.31 -17.12 7.77
N VAL A 391 -12.07 -16.20 6.81
CA VAL A 391 -12.18 -16.46 5.36
C VAL A 391 -10.85 -16.88 4.74
N TYR A 392 -9.72 -16.53 5.35
CA TYR A 392 -8.37 -16.72 4.78
C TYR A 392 -7.62 -17.86 5.48
N ALA A 393 -6.77 -18.56 4.74
CA ALA A 393 -5.96 -19.65 5.27
C ALA A 393 -4.58 -19.14 5.71
N ALA A 394 -3.92 -19.88 6.61
CA ALA A 394 -2.54 -19.61 6.98
C ALA A 394 -1.61 -19.62 5.74
N GLY A 395 -0.72 -18.62 5.63
CA GLY A 395 0.18 -18.38 4.50
C GLY A 395 -0.35 -17.39 3.45
N ASP A 396 -1.63 -17.02 3.50
CA ASP A 396 -2.20 -16.03 2.58
C ASP A 396 -1.72 -14.61 2.92
N VAL A 397 -1.31 -13.85 1.91
CA VAL A 397 -1.03 -12.41 2.05
C VAL A 397 -2.33 -11.64 1.86
N VAL A 398 -2.87 -11.12 2.95
CA VAL A 398 -4.12 -10.37 2.99
C VAL A 398 -3.83 -8.88 3.07
N VAL A 399 -4.61 -8.09 2.33
CA VAL A 399 -4.58 -6.63 2.39
C VAL A 399 -5.87 -6.16 3.04
N LEU A 400 -5.72 -5.38 4.11
CA LEU A 400 -6.79 -4.86 4.94
C LEU A 400 -6.83 -3.33 4.86
N ARG A 401 -8.03 -2.77 4.81
CA ARG A 401 -8.28 -1.35 5.08
C ARG A 401 -9.60 -1.20 5.84
N VAL A 402 -9.69 -0.21 6.70
CA VAL A 402 -10.88 0.05 7.51
C VAL A 402 -11.33 1.48 7.36
N ARG A 403 -12.64 1.72 7.37
CA ARG A 403 -13.22 3.06 7.53
C ARG A 403 -14.26 3.06 8.65
N ALA A 404 -14.43 4.20 9.31
CA ALA A 404 -15.44 4.39 10.33
C ALA A 404 -16.69 5.04 9.74
N SER A 405 -17.88 4.73 10.27
CA SER A 405 -19.12 5.41 9.92
C SER A 405 -19.80 6.01 11.15
N SER A 406 -20.44 7.16 10.98
CA SER A 406 -21.14 7.90 12.03
C SER A 406 -22.60 7.43 12.21
N ALA A 407 -23.24 7.87 13.30
CA ALA A 407 -24.68 7.64 13.54
C ALA A 407 -25.59 8.21 12.43
N THR A 408 -25.11 9.18 11.66
CA THR A 408 -25.84 9.84 10.56
C THR A 408 -25.62 9.16 9.21
N GLY A 409 -24.90 8.02 9.17
CA GLY A 409 -24.66 7.24 7.95
C GLY A 409 -23.53 7.78 7.06
N SER A 410 -22.74 8.74 7.55
CA SER A 410 -21.62 9.33 6.81
C SER A 410 -20.34 8.53 7.08
N SER A 411 -19.67 8.08 6.01
CA SER A 411 -18.46 7.23 6.10
C SER A 411 -17.19 8.06 5.96
N GLY A 412 -16.26 7.91 6.91
CA GLY A 412 -14.97 8.58 6.91
C GLY A 412 -13.96 7.99 5.92
N PRO A 413 -12.74 8.58 5.85
CA PRO A 413 -11.67 8.08 4.99
C PRO A 413 -11.22 6.66 5.39
N TYR A 414 -10.73 5.91 4.40
CA TYR A 414 -10.11 4.60 4.65
C TYR A 414 -8.74 4.77 5.33
N SER A 415 -8.40 3.81 6.19
CA SER A 415 -7.07 3.67 6.78
C SER A 415 -6.01 3.41 5.71
N THR A 416 -4.74 3.58 6.08
CA THR A 416 -3.63 3.06 5.26
C THR A 416 -3.82 1.56 5.02
N LEU A 417 -3.43 1.12 3.82
CA LEU A 417 -3.45 -0.29 3.46
C LEU A 417 -2.46 -1.04 4.36
N VAL A 418 -2.97 -2.00 5.12
CA VAL A 418 -2.13 -2.89 5.91
C VAL A 418 -2.05 -4.22 5.18
N SER A 419 -0.86 -4.53 4.67
CA SER A 419 -0.54 -5.86 4.17
C SER A 419 -0.07 -6.72 5.32
N PHE A 420 -0.71 -7.86 5.51
CA PHE A 420 -0.44 -8.77 6.60
C PHE A 420 -0.55 -10.21 6.09
N MET A 421 0.46 -11.03 6.37
CA MET A 421 0.44 -12.45 6.03
C MET A 421 -0.15 -13.23 7.20
N VAL A 422 -1.20 -13.99 6.92
CA VAL A 422 -1.89 -14.80 7.93
C VAL A 422 -0.94 -15.86 8.45
N GLY A 423 -0.63 -15.81 9.75
CA GLY A 423 0.31 -16.69 10.43
C GLY A 423 1.79 -16.29 10.32
N ALA A 424 2.13 -15.04 9.93
CA ALA A 424 3.54 -14.63 9.79
C ALA A 424 4.39 -14.66 11.07
N ASN A 425 3.76 -14.56 12.25
CA ASN A 425 4.42 -14.72 13.55
C ASN A 425 4.25 -16.14 14.12
N ASP A 426 3.47 -17.01 13.47
CA ASP A 426 3.44 -18.41 13.85
C ASP A 426 4.74 -19.05 13.38
N VAL A 427 5.53 -19.59 14.31
CA VAL A 427 6.57 -20.56 13.96
C VAL A 427 5.88 -21.67 13.17
N GLY A 428 6.45 -22.04 12.02
CA GLY A 428 5.79 -22.94 11.07
C GLY A 428 5.20 -24.16 11.76
N ILE A 429 4.02 -24.62 11.33
CA ILE A 429 3.43 -25.82 11.92
C ILE A 429 4.36 -27.01 11.65
N PRO A 430 4.79 -27.74 12.69
CA PRO A 430 5.65 -28.90 12.52
C PRO A 430 4.99 -29.96 11.62
N ILE A 431 5.81 -30.62 10.80
CA ILE A 431 5.33 -31.73 9.97
C ILE A 431 5.21 -32.99 10.84
N ALA A 432 4.22 -33.83 10.54
CA ALA A 432 4.08 -35.13 11.19
C ALA A 432 5.38 -35.95 11.10
N ILE A 433 5.67 -36.68 12.17
CA ILE A 433 6.78 -37.64 12.18
C ILE A 433 6.46 -38.75 11.18
N ALA A 434 7.41 -39.11 10.33
CA ALA A 434 7.18 -40.18 9.36
C ALA A 434 6.83 -41.49 10.08
N GLU A 435 5.66 -42.06 9.81
CA GLU A 435 5.20 -43.30 10.46
C GLU A 435 6.22 -44.44 10.33
N ALA A 436 6.94 -44.50 9.21
CA ALA A 436 8.00 -45.48 8.97
C ALA A 436 9.23 -45.34 9.90
N SER A 437 9.41 -44.19 10.57
CA SER A 437 10.48 -43.99 11.56
C SER A 437 10.04 -44.32 12.99
N ILE A 438 8.74 -44.56 13.21
CA ILE A 438 8.15 -44.82 14.52
C ILE A 438 8.07 -46.33 14.73
N SER A 439 8.56 -46.79 15.88
CA SER A 439 8.40 -48.17 16.34
C SER A 439 8.01 -48.20 17.80
N VAL A 440 6.90 -48.87 18.11
CA VAL A 440 6.43 -49.11 19.48
C VAL A 440 6.64 -50.59 19.81
N SER A 441 7.46 -50.88 20.81
CA SER A 441 7.78 -52.24 21.24
C SER A 441 7.27 -52.50 22.66
N PRO A 442 6.53 -53.59 22.92
CA PRO A 442 6.10 -53.92 24.28
C PRO A 442 7.29 -54.35 25.15
N VAL A 443 7.29 -53.92 26.40
CA VAL A 443 8.18 -54.42 27.46
C VAL A 443 7.32 -54.88 28.64
N LEU A 444 7.90 -55.64 29.59
CA LEU A 444 7.15 -56.05 30.77
C LEU A 444 6.74 -54.82 31.58
N GLY A 445 5.45 -54.63 31.84
CA GLY A 445 4.94 -53.48 32.60
C GLY A 445 4.90 -52.15 31.83
N GLY A 446 5.21 -52.12 30.53
CA GLY A 446 5.22 -50.89 29.75
C GLY A 446 5.53 -51.07 28.26
N MET A 447 5.98 -50.00 27.63
CA MET A 447 6.40 -50.02 26.22
C MET A 447 7.61 -49.11 26.00
N MET A 448 8.33 -49.35 24.91
CA MET A 448 9.40 -48.48 24.41
C MET A 448 8.94 -47.86 23.09
N VAL A 449 8.85 -46.54 23.06
CA VAL A 449 8.51 -45.77 21.86
C VAL A 449 9.79 -45.19 21.29
N SER A 450 10.19 -45.65 20.11
CA SER A 450 11.33 -45.12 19.37
C SER A 450 10.86 -44.40 18.12
N PHE A 451 11.44 -43.24 17.83
CA PHE A 451 11.11 -42.43 16.66
C PHE A 451 12.30 -41.59 16.20
N ALA A 452 12.28 -41.15 14.94
CA ALA A 452 13.28 -40.23 14.40
C ALA A 452 12.64 -38.97 13.81
N THR A 453 13.19 -37.81 14.17
CA THR A 453 12.78 -36.50 13.66
C THR A 453 13.38 -36.24 12.27
N SER A 454 12.66 -35.51 11.43
CA SER A 454 13.12 -35.12 10.09
C SER A 454 13.95 -33.82 10.14
N ASN A 455 14.33 -33.26 9.00
CA ASN A 455 15.03 -31.96 8.90
C ASN A 455 14.09 -30.74 9.06
N ASP A 456 12.93 -30.93 9.68
CA ASP A 456 11.99 -29.84 9.95
C ASP A 456 12.50 -28.98 11.10
N LEU A 457 12.82 -27.72 10.80
CA LEU A 457 13.33 -26.75 11.77
C LEU A 457 12.26 -26.25 12.75
N ASN A 458 10.99 -26.54 12.48
CA ASN A 458 9.89 -26.12 13.34
C ASN A 458 9.55 -27.15 14.44
N THR A 459 10.04 -28.38 14.34
CA THR A 459 9.79 -29.42 15.36
C THR A 459 10.74 -29.21 16.54
N ALA A 460 10.20 -28.76 17.68
CA ALA A 460 10.95 -28.51 18.92
C ALA A 460 10.67 -29.57 20.00
N ALA A 461 9.47 -30.16 20.01
CA ALA A 461 9.09 -31.20 20.94
C ALA A 461 8.17 -32.25 20.30
N VAL A 462 8.04 -33.41 20.93
CA VAL A 462 7.10 -34.47 20.55
C VAL A 462 6.29 -34.89 21.77
N GLN A 463 4.97 -34.71 21.70
CA GLN A 463 4.04 -35.26 22.69
C GLN A 463 3.69 -36.68 22.31
N ILE A 464 3.77 -37.59 23.29
CA ILE A 464 3.29 -38.96 23.14
C ILE A 464 1.95 -39.08 23.84
N TYR A 465 0.96 -39.62 23.14
CA TYR A 465 -0.36 -39.92 23.69
C TYR A 465 -0.56 -41.43 23.79
N ARG A 466 -1.30 -41.86 24.81
CA ARG A 466 -1.62 -43.27 25.04
C ARG A 466 -3.05 -43.41 25.53
N SER A 467 -3.84 -44.20 24.82
CA SER A 467 -5.21 -44.56 25.22
C SER A 467 -5.46 -46.06 25.12
N ARG A 468 -6.53 -46.52 25.77
CA ARG A 468 -7.10 -47.87 25.56
C ARG A 468 -8.26 -47.85 24.55
N SER A 469 -8.65 -46.66 24.12
CA SER A 469 -9.60 -46.42 23.03
C SER A 469 -8.83 -46.29 21.71
N GLU A 470 -9.46 -46.64 20.60
CA GLU A 470 -8.95 -46.37 19.24
C GLU A 470 -9.06 -44.89 18.86
N ILE A 471 -9.76 -44.09 19.69
CA ILE A 471 -9.99 -42.66 19.49
C ILE A 471 -9.12 -41.88 20.48
N LEU A 472 -8.32 -40.96 19.94
CA LEU A 472 -7.45 -40.07 20.71
C LEU A 472 -8.25 -38.90 21.33
N ASP A 473 -8.11 -38.71 22.64
CA ASP A 473 -8.50 -37.50 23.38
C ASP A 473 -7.24 -36.78 23.90
N ARG A 474 -6.90 -35.66 23.28
CA ARG A 474 -5.66 -34.91 23.57
C ARG A 474 -5.60 -34.36 25.00
N GLU A 475 -6.74 -34.11 25.64
CA GLU A 475 -6.79 -33.54 26.99
C GLU A 475 -6.49 -34.56 28.08
N THR A 476 -6.76 -35.84 27.81
CA THR A 476 -6.72 -36.90 28.83
C THR A 476 -5.72 -38.02 28.53
N ASP A 477 -5.37 -38.24 27.26
CA ASP A 477 -4.47 -39.32 26.84
C ASP A 477 -2.98 -38.93 26.82
N ALA A 478 -2.63 -37.70 27.22
CA ALA A 478 -1.24 -37.23 27.23
C ALA A 478 -0.36 -38.06 28.18
N SER A 479 0.66 -38.72 27.63
CA SER A 479 1.59 -39.55 28.40
C SER A 479 2.83 -38.75 28.80
N GLY A 480 2.75 -38.09 29.96
CA GLY A 480 3.84 -37.25 30.46
C GLY A 480 3.97 -35.91 29.72
N VAL A 481 5.09 -35.23 29.96
CA VAL A 481 5.43 -33.91 29.38
C VAL A 481 6.01 -34.10 27.97
N PRO A 482 5.81 -33.15 27.02
CA PRO A 482 6.42 -33.22 25.70
C PRO A 482 7.93 -33.44 25.78
N VAL A 483 8.43 -34.34 24.93
CA VAL A 483 9.86 -34.65 24.86
C VAL A 483 10.53 -33.62 23.95
N ALA A 484 11.47 -32.84 24.46
CA ALA A 484 12.25 -31.91 23.64
C ALA A 484 13.12 -32.68 22.64
N VAL A 485 13.10 -32.25 21.38
CA VAL A 485 13.79 -32.93 20.28
C VAL A 485 14.52 -31.92 19.40
N ASP A 486 15.62 -32.36 18.81
CA ASP A 486 16.35 -31.65 17.77
C ASP A 486 16.02 -32.24 16.40
N ALA A 487 16.21 -31.45 15.35
CA ALA A 487 16.06 -31.92 13.97
C ALA A 487 17.06 -33.04 13.63
N ASN A 488 16.61 -34.02 12.85
CA ASN A 488 17.41 -35.14 12.32
C ASN A 488 18.10 -36.01 13.40
N ARG A 489 17.37 -36.33 14.48
CA ARG A 489 17.83 -37.17 15.60
C ARG A 489 16.85 -38.31 15.88
N SER A 490 17.34 -39.34 16.57
CA SER A 490 16.53 -40.48 17.01
C SER A 490 16.40 -40.49 18.53
N TYR A 491 15.19 -40.81 19.00
CA TYR A 491 14.83 -40.84 20.42
C TYR A 491 14.18 -42.18 20.76
N SER A 492 14.34 -42.61 22.00
CA SER A 492 13.75 -43.83 22.55
C SER A 492 13.29 -43.57 23.97
N ILE A 493 11.96 -43.58 24.18
CA ILE A 493 11.32 -43.16 25.42
C ILE A 493 10.54 -44.34 26.03
N PRO A 494 10.86 -44.77 27.27
CA PRO A 494 10.05 -45.74 28.00
C PRO A 494 8.76 -45.10 28.50
N ILE A 495 7.64 -45.81 28.33
CA ILE A 495 6.34 -45.45 28.90
C ILE A 495 5.90 -46.56 29.85
N GLY A 496 5.63 -46.20 31.11
CA GLY A 496 5.38 -47.14 32.19
C GLY A 496 6.64 -47.59 32.92
N ASP A 497 6.63 -48.82 33.42
CA ASP A 497 7.77 -49.39 34.14
C ASP A 497 8.54 -50.36 33.24
N ALA A 498 9.49 -49.82 32.45
CA ALA A 498 10.35 -50.62 31.59
C ALA A 498 11.44 -51.41 32.35
N THR A 499 11.47 -51.35 33.70
CA THR A 499 12.49 -52.02 34.51
C THR A 499 12.08 -53.42 34.97
N ARG A 500 10.86 -53.87 34.63
CA ARG A 500 10.36 -55.17 35.07
C ARG A 500 11.07 -56.31 34.35
N VAL A 501 11.34 -57.36 35.12
CA VAL A 501 11.96 -58.60 34.64
C VAL A 501 11.02 -59.77 34.89
N ASN A 502 11.09 -60.79 34.04
CA ASN A 502 10.34 -62.02 34.23
C ASN A 502 10.90 -62.75 35.47
N VAL A 503 10.01 -63.17 36.38
CA VAL A 503 10.36 -63.84 37.64
C VAL A 503 10.50 -65.36 37.43
N ILE A 504 10.13 -65.88 36.26
CA ILE A 504 10.43 -67.25 35.86
C ILE A 504 11.93 -67.35 35.52
N GLU A 505 12.70 -68.03 36.38
CA GLU A 505 14.15 -68.18 36.24
C GLU A 505 14.56 -69.35 35.31
N GLY A 506 13.61 -70.19 34.86
CA GLY A 506 13.86 -71.29 33.92
C GLY A 506 12.59 -71.96 33.38
N THR A 507 12.71 -72.72 32.29
CA THR A 507 11.59 -73.38 31.58
C THR A 507 11.37 -74.85 31.97
N SER A 508 11.93 -75.30 33.09
CA SER A 508 11.79 -76.68 33.57
C SER A 508 10.41 -76.92 34.17
N TRP A 509 9.46 -77.29 33.32
CA TRP A 509 8.09 -77.59 33.72
C TRP A 509 7.99 -78.84 34.61
N THR A 510 7.20 -78.75 35.67
CA THR A 510 6.68 -79.92 36.38
C THR A 510 5.31 -80.26 35.81
N LEU A 511 5.18 -81.43 35.20
CA LEU A 511 4.01 -81.83 34.42
C LEU A 511 3.14 -82.85 35.17
N GLY A 512 1.85 -82.56 35.27
CA GLY A 512 0.83 -83.52 35.67
C GLY A 512 0.45 -84.50 34.56
N ALA A 513 -0.42 -85.47 34.89
CA ALA A 513 -0.92 -86.45 33.92
C ALA A 513 -1.62 -85.78 32.73
N GLY A 514 -1.34 -86.22 31.50
CA GLY A 514 -1.91 -85.63 30.29
C GLY A 514 -1.12 -84.44 29.72
N TRP A 515 -0.10 -83.93 30.41
CA TRP A 515 0.80 -82.88 29.90
C TRP A 515 2.09 -83.45 29.28
N SER A 516 2.58 -82.82 28.21
CA SER A 516 3.87 -83.11 27.58
C SER A 516 4.56 -81.84 27.08
N VAL A 517 5.89 -81.83 26.97
CA VAL A 517 6.63 -80.68 26.40
C VAL A 517 6.55 -80.71 24.88
N SER A 518 6.26 -79.57 24.25
CA SER A 518 6.29 -79.39 22.80
C SER A 518 6.96 -78.06 22.44
N GLY A 519 8.17 -78.14 21.88
CA GLY A 519 8.96 -76.94 21.58
C GLY A 519 9.28 -76.14 22.85
N SER A 520 8.95 -74.84 22.84
CA SER A 520 9.08 -73.93 23.99
C SER A 520 7.89 -73.95 24.96
N GLY A 521 6.86 -74.76 24.68
CA GLY A 521 5.61 -74.82 25.46
C GLY A 521 5.28 -76.22 25.98
N VAL A 522 4.07 -76.36 26.52
CA VAL A 522 3.51 -77.62 27.04
C VAL A 522 2.12 -77.86 26.47
N VAL A 523 1.82 -79.10 26.12
CA VAL A 523 0.58 -79.54 25.49
C VAL A 523 -0.18 -80.44 26.44
N HIS A 524 -1.49 -80.24 26.57
CA HIS A 524 -2.39 -81.15 27.24
C HIS A 524 -3.23 -81.92 26.22
N SER A 525 -3.32 -83.24 26.34
CA SER A 525 -4.08 -84.10 25.41
C SER A 525 -5.49 -84.47 25.90
N GLY A 526 -5.92 -83.95 27.04
CA GLY A 526 -7.15 -84.36 27.72
C GLY A 526 -7.02 -85.72 28.40
N GLY A 527 -8.04 -86.11 29.15
CA GLY A 527 -8.15 -87.40 29.86
C GLY A 527 -8.08 -87.28 31.38
N ASP A 528 -7.35 -86.29 31.91
CA ASP A 528 -7.15 -86.08 33.34
C ASP A 528 -7.25 -84.59 33.69
N GLU A 529 -7.77 -84.26 34.88
CA GLU A 529 -7.65 -82.91 35.44
C GLU A 529 -6.29 -82.81 36.14
N SER A 530 -5.35 -82.04 35.58
CA SER A 530 -4.00 -81.92 36.13
C SER A 530 -3.36 -80.57 35.77
N SER A 531 -2.28 -80.21 36.45
CA SER A 531 -1.58 -78.94 36.21
C SER A 531 -0.18 -79.11 35.63
N ALA A 532 0.21 -78.13 34.81
CA ALA A 532 1.60 -77.86 34.48
C ALA A 532 2.09 -76.68 35.32
N SER A 533 3.26 -76.78 35.94
CA SER A 533 3.73 -75.78 36.90
C SER A 533 5.20 -75.38 36.75
N LEU A 534 5.50 -74.16 37.17
CA LEU A 534 6.83 -73.56 37.21
C LEU A 534 7.08 -72.96 38.61
N PRO A 535 8.29 -73.13 39.18
CA PRO A 535 8.66 -72.49 40.43
C PRO A 535 8.84 -70.98 40.23
N ILE A 536 8.33 -70.19 41.17
CA ILE A 536 8.52 -68.74 41.18
C ILE A 536 8.73 -68.22 42.62
N MET A 537 9.49 -67.14 42.75
CA MET A 537 9.65 -66.44 44.02
C MET A 537 8.60 -65.35 44.16
N THR A 538 7.74 -65.44 45.18
CA THR A 538 6.72 -64.42 45.43
C THR A 538 6.84 -63.74 46.79
N GLU A 539 6.46 -62.46 46.84
CA GLU A 539 6.31 -61.70 48.08
C GLU A 539 4.83 -61.56 48.44
N ALA A 540 4.47 -61.96 49.65
CA ALA A 540 3.09 -61.89 50.13
C ALA A 540 2.56 -60.44 50.12
N GLY A 541 1.33 -60.26 49.62
CA GLY A 541 0.65 -58.98 49.52
C GLY A 541 0.91 -58.22 48.21
N LYS A 542 1.90 -58.62 47.40
CA LYS A 542 2.15 -58.05 46.07
C LYS A 542 1.24 -58.67 45.00
N TYR A 543 0.93 -57.88 43.98
CA TYR A 543 0.25 -58.36 42.78
C TYR A 543 1.28 -58.77 41.74
N TYR A 544 1.03 -59.90 41.10
CA TYR A 544 1.78 -60.45 39.99
C TYR A 544 0.93 -60.41 38.75
N ARG A 545 1.50 -59.93 37.66
CA ARG A 545 0.89 -59.89 36.34
C ARG A 545 1.42 -61.04 35.52
N LEU A 546 0.51 -61.75 34.88
CA LEU A 546 0.77 -62.96 34.12
C LEU A 546 0.36 -62.74 32.67
N ALA A 547 1.14 -63.30 31.75
CA ALA A 547 0.76 -63.44 30.36
C ALA A 547 1.23 -64.78 29.81
N PHE A 548 0.38 -65.44 29.04
CA PHE A 548 0.70 -66.72 28.41
C PHE A 548 -0.16 -66.91 27.16
N THR A 549 0.34 -67.67 26.20
CA THR A 549 -0.36 -67.94 24.94
C THR A 549 -0.98 -69.33 24.99
N VAL A 550 -2.27 -69.42 24.68
CA VAL A 550 -2.94 -70.70 24.40
C VAL A 550 -3.20 -70.83 22.91
N SER A 551 -2.87 -71.98 22.35
CA SER A 551 -3.07 -72.31 20.93
C SER A 551 -3.53 -73.76 20.76
N GLY A 552 -4.34 -74.03 19.74
CA GLY A 552 -4.88 -75.35 19.47
C GLY A 552 -5.90 -75.83 20.50
N ALA A 553 -6.55 -74.92 21.23
CA ALA A 553 -7.60 -75.22 22.20
C ALA A 553 -8.85 -75.75 21.48
N SER A 554 -9.17 -77.04 21.66
CA SER A 554 -10.34 -77.66 21.01
C SER A 554 -11.46 -78.05 21.97
N ALA A 555 -11.18 -78.16 23.26
CA ALA A 555 -12.15 -78.51 24.31
C ALA A 555 -11.60 -78.12 25.70
N GLY A 556 -12.48 -78.11 26.70
CA GLY A 556 -12.13 -77.91 28.12
C GLY A 556 -11.64 -76.50 28.46
N ASN A 557 -11.10 -76.36 29.68
CA ASN A 557 -10.69 -75.06 30.23
C ASN A 557 -9.30 -75.15 30.87
N LEU A 558 -8.56 -74.05 30.89
CA LEU A 558 -7.30 -73.88 31.59
C LEU A 558 -7.41 -72.72 32.59
N THR A 559 -6.92 -72.90 33.81
CA THR A 559 -6.98 -71.86 34.86
C THR A 559 -5.58 -71.63 35.47
N PRO A 560 -4.96 -70.46 35.26
CA PRO A 560 -3.72 -70.11 35.95
C PRO A 560 -3.98 -69.88 37.44
N ARG A 561 -3.06 -70.31 38.30
CA ARG A 561 -3.18 -70.12 39.76
C ARG A 561 -1.82 -70.10 40.44
N LEU A 562 -1.74 -69.35 41.54
CA LEU A 562 -0.60 -69.41 42.46
C LEU A 562 -0.88 -70.44 43.57
N SER A 563 0.08 -71.31 43.84
CA SER A 563 0.02 -72.36 44.86
C SER A 563 1.32 -72.49 45.66
N GLY A 564 1.38 -73.46 46.59
CA GLY A 564 2.39 -73.57 47.65
C GLY A 564 1.91 -73.03 49.00
N GLY A 565 1.07 -71.99 48.97
CA GLY A 565 0.31 -71.45 50.11
C GLY A 565 -1.20 -71.63 49.91
N SER A 566 -2.01 -70.66 50.35
CA SER A 566 -3.43 -70.65 50.01
C SER A 566 -3.62 -70.38 48.50
N LEU A 567 -4.45 -71.21 47.86
CA LEU A 567 -4.69 -71.16 46.42
C LEU A 567 -5.21 -69.79 45.97
N ARG A 568 -4.59 -69.21 44.95
CA ARG A 568 -5.07 -67.99 44.28
C ARG A 568 -5.29 -68.29 42.81
N ALA A 569 -6.52 -68.65 42.47
CA ALA A 569 -6.93 -68.92 41.10
C ALA A 569 -7.22 -67.63 40.34
N GLY A 570 -6.87 -67.64 39.06
CA GLY A 570 -7.16 -66.60 38.10
C GLY A 570 -8.37 -66.90 37.22
N SER A 571 -8.40 -66.25 36.08
CA SER A 571 -9.48 -66.36 35.11
C SER A 571 -9.38 -67.67 34.35
N THR A 572 -10.52 -68.37 34.25
CA THR A 572 -10.61 -69.62 33.49
C THR A 572 -10.75 -69.31 32.00
N ILE A 573 -9.90 -69.92 31.18
CA ILE A 573 -9.82 -69.68 29.74
C ILE A 573 -10.14 -70.95 28.94
N SER A 574 -10.62 -70.78 27.72
CA SER A 574 -11.00 -71.89 26.83
C SER A 574 -10.79 -71.60 25.35
N THR A 575 -10.15 -70.48 25.01
CA THR A 575 -9.98 -70.00 23.64
C THR A 575 -8.51 -69.77 23.30
N ASP A 576 -8.18 -69.85 22.02
CA ASP A 576 -6.86 -69.55 21.50
C ASP A 576 -6.62 -68.03 21.48
N ALA A 577 -5.69 -67.56 22.31
CA ALA A 577 -5.28 -66.15 22.39
C ALA A 577 -4.04 -66.01 23.29
N ARG A 578 -3.47 -64.79 23.30
CA ARG A 578 -2.63 -64.33 24.41
C ARG A 578 -3.54 -63.93 25.57
N HIS A 579 -3.43 -64.63 26.69
CA HIS A 579 -4.22 -64.38 27.89
C HIS A 579 -3.41 -63.60 28.92
N LEU A 580 -4.06 -62.66 29.60
CA LEU A 580 -3.47 -61.82 30.65
C LEU A 580 -4.23 -62.04 31.95
N ASP A 581 -3.52 -62.10 33.07
CA ASP A 581 -4.14 -62.26 34.39
C ASP A 581 -3.38 -61.50 35.47
N ARG A 582 -4.05 -61.22 36.60
CA ARG A 582 -3.52 -60.48 37.72
C ARG A 582 -3.86 -61.19 39.03
N LEU A 583 -2.83 -61.71 39.71
CA LEU A 583 -2.99 -62.51 40.93
C LEU A 583 -2.25 -61.87 42.11
N GLN A 584 -2.92 -61.79 43.27
CA GLN A 584 -2.26 -61.36 44.50
C GLN A 584 -1.58 -62.56 45.18
N ALA A 585 -0.27 -62.48 45.41
CA ALA A 585 0.45 -63.49 46.16
C ALA A 585 0.12 -63.42 47.66
N VAL A 586 0.03 -64.57 48.31
CA VAL A 586 -0.13 -64.71 49.77
C VAL A 586 1.02 -65.51 50.36
N THR A 587 1.15 -65.49 51.68
CA THR A 587 2.21 -66.21 52.39
C THR A 587 2.24 -67.68 51.98
N GLY A 588 3.40 -68.15 51.53
CA GLY A 588 3.64 -69.53 51.11
C GLY A 588 3.51 -69.78 49.61
N ASN A 589 3.02 -68.81 48.81
CA ASN A 589 2.91 -69.00 47.37
C ASN A 589 4.31 -69.04 46.73
N THR A 590 4.63 -70.16 46.08
CA THR A 590 5.96 -70.45 45.52
C THR A 590 5.90 -71.13 44.15
N VAL A 591 4.69 -71.40 43.65
CA VAL A 591 4.46 -72.12 42.41
C VAL A 591 3.41 -71.38 41.59
N LEU A 592 3.71 -71.17 40.31
CA LEU A 592 2.73 -70.79 39.30
C LEU A 592 2.34 -72.03 38.52
N GLU A 593 1.06 -72.35 38.48
CA GLU A 593 0.57 -73.52 37.76
C GLU A 593 -0.68 -73.20 36.93
N TRP A 594 -0.88 -73.96 35.86
CA TRP A 594 -2.06 -73.89 35.00
C TRP A 594 -2.81 -75.20 35.12
N LEU A 595 -3.99 -75.16 35.73
CA LEU A 595 -4.88 -76.32 35.90
C LEU A 595 -5.69 -76.53 34.62
N ALA A 596 -5.47 -77.66 33.94
CA ALA A 596 -6.31 -78.11 32.83
C ALA A 596 -7.48 -78.96 33.36
N SER A 597 -8.69 -78.70 32.88
CA SER A 597 -9.82 -79.60 33.13
C SER A 597 -9.65 -80.93 32.38
N THR A 598 -10.40 -81.96 32.80
CA THR A 598 -10.30 -83.31 32.21
C THR A 598 -10.46 -83.34 30.69
N ASN A 599 -11.21 -82.40 30.12
CA ASN A 599 -11.46 -82.32 28.68
C ASN A 599 -10.57 -81.30 27.96
N PHE A 600 -9.65 -80.64 28.66
CA PHE A 600 -8.82 -79.61 28.04
C PHE A 600 -7.86 -80.23 27.03
N VAL A 601 -7.84 -79.71 25.81
CA VAL A 601 -6.88 -80.10 24.78
C VAL A 601 -6.34 -78.81 24.17
N GLY A 602 -5.04 -78.56 24.28
CA GLY A 602 -4.41 -77.33 23.81
C GLY A 602 -2.95 -77.18 24.24
N THR A 603 -2.29 -76.16 23.71
CA THR A 603 -0.87 -75.84 23.96
C THR A 603 -0.74 -74.53 24.70
N LEU A 604 0.02 -74.54 25.80
CA LEU A 604 0.43 -73.38 26.58
C LEU A 604 1.87 -73.01 26.22
N SER A 605 2.13 -71.74 25.90
CA SER A 605 3.45 -71.25 25.51
C SER A 605 3.73 -69.83 26.01
N ASP A 606 5.01 -69.45 26.02
CA ASP A 606 5.53 -68.12 26.37
C ASP A 606 5.00 -67.52 27.69
N PRO A 607 5.03 -68.26 28.82
CA PRO A 607 4.61 -67.72 30.10
C PRO A 607 5.56 -66.62 30.58
N ALA A 608 4.99 -65.47 30.94
CA ALA A 608 5.69 -64.37 31.56
C ALA A 608 4.95 -63.98 32.84
N VAL A 609 5.70 -63.74 33.92
CA VAL A 609 5.17 -63.26 35.19
C VAL A 609 6.12 -62.25 35.82
N PHE A 610 5.59 -61.13 36.28
CA PHE A 610 6.40 -60.09 36.92
C PHE A 610 5.60 -59.38 38.02
N VAL A 611 6.34 -58.72 38.92
CA VAL A 611 5.75 -57.95 40.03
C VAL A 611 5.17 -56.64 39.51
N GLU A 612 3.90 -56.38 39.81
CA GLU A 612 3.25 -55.12 39.51
C GLU A 612 3.80 -54.00 40.41
N THR A 613 4.13 -52.86 39.80
CA THR A 613 4.43 -51.61 40.48
C THR A 613 3.37 -50.57 40.16
N ALA A 614 3.36 -49.47 40.90
CA ALA A 614 2.46 -48.35 40.62
C ALA A 614 2.74 -47.68 39.26
N ALA A 615 3.92 -47.88 38.68
CA ALA A 615 4.29 -47.32 37.38
C ALA A 615 3.97 -48.25 36.20
N CYS A 616 3.58 -49.50 36.45
CA CYS A 616 3.23 -50.44 35.39
C CYS A 616 1.94 -50.02 34.67
N LEU A 617 2.00 -49.91 33.34
CA LEU A 617 0.83 -49.63 32.51
C LEU A 617 -0.18 -50.77 32.59
N GLU A 618 -1.48 -50.50 32.68
CA GLU A 618 -2.52 -51.54 32.70
C GLU A 618 -2.36 -52.60 31.59
N GLN A 619 -2.66 -53.86 31.92
CA GLN A 619 -2.61 -54.97 30.96
C GLN A 619 -3.68 -54.83 29.88
N GLY A 620 -3.34 -55.18 28.64
CA GLY A 620 -4.24 -55.16 27.49
C GLY A 620 -3.74 -54.32 26.33
N VAL A 621 -4.61 -54.08 25.35
CA VAL A 621 -4.29 -53.29 24.16
C VAL A 621 -4.25 -51.82 24.52
N HIS A 622 -3.20 -51.14 24.06
CA HIS A 622 -3.03 -49.69 24.10
C HIS A 622 -2.76 -49.19 22.68
N TYR A 623 -3.25 -47.99 22.41
CA TYR A 623 -3.01 -47.25 21.18
C TYR A 623 -2.13 -46.06 21.51
N VAL A 624 -1.13 -45.83 20.67
CA VAL A 624 -0.12 -44.78 20.86
C VAL A 624 -0.15 -43.82 19.67
N TRP A 625 -0.06 -42.53 19.96
CA TRP A 625 0.09 -41.48 18.95
C TRP A 625 1.25 -40.58 19.30
N LEU A 626 1.90 -40.04 18.27
CA LEU A 626 2.95 -39.04 18.41
C LEU A 626 2.50 -37.76 17.72
N GLU A 627 2.71 -36.62 18.36
CA GLU A 627 2.38 -35.30 17.82
C GLU A 627 3.57 -34.37 17.98
N SER A 628 4.08 -33.85 16.87
CA SER A 628 5.15 -32.87 16.85
C SER A 628 4.63 -31.50 17.30
N ARG A 629 5.40 -30.76 18.09
CA ARG A 629 5.07 -29.42 18.57
C ARG A 629 6.22 -28.45 18.31
N ASN A 630 5.90 -27.19 18.04
CA ASN A 630 6.91 -26.13 17.87
C ASN A 630 7.30 -25.50 19.21
N GLU A 631 8.18 -24.50 19.18
CA GLU A 631 8.65 -23.80 20.40
C GLU A 631 7.53 -23.06 21.16
N ASP A 632 6.43 -22.74 20.48
CA ASP A 632 5.24 -22.09 21.06
C ASP A 632 4.16 -23.12 21.49
N ASP A 633 4.51 -24.40 21.60
CA ASP A 633 3.61 -25.53 21.95
C ASP A 633 2.45 -25.75 20.96
N VAL A 634 2.52 -25.17 19.76
CA VAL A 634 1.54 -25.41 18.69
C VAL A 634 1.76 -26.81 18.10
N ALA A 635 0.70 -27.60 18.11
CA ALA A 635 0.69 -28.97 17.62
C ALA A 635 0.61 -29.08 16.09
N GLY A 636 1.45 -29.94 15.53
CA GLY A 636 1.38 -30.44 14.17
C GLY A 636 0.45 -31.66 14.04
N PRO A 637 0.43 -32.32 12.88
CA PRO A 637 -0.42 -33.50 12.67
C PRO A 637 0.06 -34.71 13.48
N THR A 638 -0.89 -35.51 13.98
CA THR A 638 -0.63 -36.72 14.77
C THR A 638 -0.28 -37.91 13.87
N SER A 639 0.68 -38.73 14.29
CA SER A 639 1.05 -40.01 13.67
C SER A 639 0.56 -41.18 14.53
N GLY A 640 -0.14 -42.14 13.93
CA GLY A 640 -0.79 -43.26 14.63
C GLY A 640 -2.25 -43.45 14.21
N PRO A 641 -2.99 -44.39 14.82
CA PRO A 641 -2.64 -45.15 16.03
C PRO A 641 -1.63 -46.28 15.78
N PHE A 642 -0.71 -46.46 16.72
CA PHE A 642 0.13 -47.66 16.83
C PHE A 642 -0.40 -48.56 17.94
N GLU A 643 -0.85 -49.76 17.59
CA GLU A 643 -1.38 -50.74 18.54
C GLU A 643 -0.25 -51.51 19.23
N VAL A 644 -0.32 -51.62 20.56
CA VAL A 644 0.62 -52.42 21.37
C VAL A 644 -0.11 -53.16 22.48
N LEU A 645 0.18 -54.46 22.62
CA LEU A 645 -0.35 -55.28 23.71
C LEU A 645 0.62 -55.24 24.90
N ILE A 646 0.16 -54.67 26.02
CA ILE A 646 0.93 -54.59 27.26
C ILE A 646 0.64 -55.81 28.13
N VAL A 647 1.73 -56.47 28.51
CA VAL A 647 1.79 -57.64 29.39
C VAL A 647 2.01 -57.21 30.82
#